data_AF-A0A848TE42-F1
#
_entry.id   AF-A0A848TE42-F1
#
_cell.length_a   1.000
_cell.length_b   1.000
_cell.length_c   1.000
_cell.angle_alpha   90.00
_cell.angle_beta   90.00
_cell.angle_gamma   90.00
#
_symmetry.space_group_name_H-M   'P 1'
#
loop_
_entity.id
_entity.type
_entity.pdbx_description
1 polymer ?
#
loop_
_entity_poly.entity_id
_entity_poly.type
_entity_poly.pdbx_seq_one_letter_code
_entity_poly.pdbx_strand_id
1 'polypeptide(L)'
;MLFSRISSVPRLTWNAVTRLLDVRTEIPLDAFKPIVKGGETVGWIERVVWQRERVRLTGWCSASGVCAGFEGQRPILIEPWIERSDVQHDHPGTSLVTGFEIELARGARDAPVLIGVDGDVLAPDAVRLEPPSRGREMSTRMATLPAALGYAFGYRRDIIRFIGTGDSGLSVALRDAFGFGFARDAVPMVPSDFFAETDREITPPQCNTVLIVPIFNAPGNVAQLLERLETTVDIPHHILLVDDASVDPAIPGILATFAAKAAGRITIETLRTNQGFVGAVNHGLRIARDLGEHVILINSDTLPPANWAGRLIAPIVADPNVASVTPVSNTAEIASIPAQGVISDVTPELADTIDATACRIGQRYRTIPIPTGIGFAMAMNRRFLDLIGDFDPAFGRGYGEEVDWCQKARDAGGEHLLATSVFIGHQGGTSFGSEEKRARVAAAGQIITARYPAYDGEVRKWAEAAPHAVQRTVLSLAWLDEVSDAPVPIFLGHTLGGGAALSLSREISGALESGAPAVVVVRVGGSAAWQLEIIGATFHHRCRVGDLDMLESLLAPLSTRNVVYSCGVGARNPRDVPAALLRLSHGSEHNLELRLHDFFAVSPSYCLLDHNGRYPGVPDGAAPCAKSHLPTAAGQAEMTHRQWRALWTPVIEKAGEVIAYSASSAAVLSEAYPNATAKTRVFPHDLPDDLPGPVAAGGSALGVLGAINQAKGADVIIDLARHLRHQGSPMRIVVVGDLDPNYRLSPPHRVTGRYERSEIDRLARKHDIGLWLIPSVWPETFSFATREALATGLPVLTFELGAQAEAATAAPNGHVLKSPPDDTAALAEAIEACIANPERATS
;
A
#
# COMPACT_ATOMS: atom_id res chain seq x y z
N MET A 1 -17.25 34.45 6.84
CA MET A 1 -16.73 33.24 6.17
C MET A 1 -15.51 33.50 5.28
N LEU A 2 -15.51 34.48 4.35
CA LEU A 2 -14.29 34.78 3.56
C LEU A 2 -13.11 35.21 4.46
N PHE A 3 -13.36 36.06 5.47
CA PHE A 3 -12.34 36.48 6.45
C PHE A 3 -11.85 35.36 7.38
N SER A 4 -12.69 34.36 7.72
CA SER A 4 -12.24 33.18 8.51
C SER A 4 -11.43 32.20 7.66
N ARG A 5 -11.74 32.08 6.36
CA ARG A 5 -10.96 31.30 5.37
C ARG A 5 -9.65 31.99 4.98
N ILE A 6 -9.63 33.32 4.88
CA ILE A 6 -8.40 34.10 4.62
C ILE A 6 -7.46 34.07 5.83
N SER A 7 -7.98 34.02 7.05
CA SER A 7 -7.15 33.91 8.27
C SER A 7 -6.65 32.49 8.58
N SER A 8 -7.21 31.44 7.97
CA SER A 8 -6.74 30.06 8.09
C SER A 8 -5.62 29.72 7.10
N VAL A 9 -5.49 30.44 5.99
CA VAL A 9 -4.52 30.14 4.93
C VAL A 9 -3.08 30.39 5.33
N PRO A 10 -2.69 31.59 5.84
CA PRO A 10 -1.35 31.77 6.38
C PRO A 10 -1.05 30.74 7.46
N ARG A 11 -2.05 30.27 8.22
CA ARG A 11 -1.89 29.27 9.29
C ARG A 11 -1.76 27.84 8.77
N LEU A 12 -2.46 27.45 7.70
CA LEU A 12 -2.33 26.15 7.04
C LEU A 12 -1.01 26.05 6.28
N THR A 13 -0.65 27.10 5.52
CA THR A 13 0.66 27.18 4.88
C THR A 13 1.78 27.30 5.91
N TRP A 14 1.60 28.02 7.02
CA TRP A 14 2.60 28.08 8.09
C TRP A 14 2.70 26.77 8.86
N ASN A 15 1.61 26.07 9.16
CA ASN A 15 1.63 24.75 9.79
C ASN A 15 2.20 23.66 8.85
N ALA A 16 1.97 23.77 7.55
CA ALA A 16 2.55 22.90 6.53
C ALA A 16 4.04 23.19 6.32
N VAL A 17 4.42 24.47 6.22
CA VAL A 17 5.82 24.91 6.12
C VAL A 17 6.57 24.53 7.39
N THR A 18 6.06 24.83 8.59
CA THR A 18 6.67 24.39 9.87
C THR A 18 6.80 22.87 10.00
N ARG A 19 5.96 22.06 9.33
CA ARG A 19 6.07 20.59 9.28
C ARG A 19 7.02 20.07 8.20
N LEU A 20 7.11 20.72 7.04
CA LEU A 20 8.16 20.47 6.03
C LEU A 20 9.54 20.89 6.55
N LEU A 21 9.55 21.87 7.44
CA LEU A 21 10.68 22.31 8.25
C LEU A 21 10.87 21.46 9.52
N ASP A 22 10.10 20.39 9.74
CA ASP A 22 10.37 19.45 10.83
C ASP A 22 11.70 18.76 10.55
N VAL A 23 12.74 19.21 11.22
CA VAL A 23 14.07 18.62 11.16
C VAL A 23 14.01 17.27 11.87
N ARG A 24 13.87 16.19 11.10
CA ARG A 24 14.15 14.85 11.60
C ARG A 24 15.65 14.76 11.84
N THR A 25 16.02 14.52 13.09
CA THR A 25 17.43 14.32 13.44
C THR A 25 17.58 12.86 13.81
N GLU A 26 18.26 12.09 12.97
CA GLU A 26 18.72 10.76 13.37
C GLU A 26 19.80 10.93 14.43
N ILE A 27 19.63 10.18 15.52
CA ILE A 27 20.56 10.17 16.63
C ILE A 27 21.53 9.00 16.38
N PRO A 28 22.86 9.22 16.50
CA PRO A 28 23.82 8.13 16.43
C PRO A 28 23.46 7.01 17.41
N LEU A 29 23.55 5.76 16.93
CA LEU A 29 23.17 4.57 17.70
C LEU A 29 24.28 4.09 18.62
N ASP A 30 25.47 4.68 18.53
CA ASP A 30 26.70 4.30 19.25
C ASP A 30 26.51 4.25 20.78
N ALA A 31 25.44 4.86 21.29
CA ALA A 31 25.08 4.88 22.71
C ALA A 31 24.06 3.80 23.13
N PHE A 32 23.41 3.10 22.20
CA PHE A 32 22.44 2.04 22.47
C PHE A 32 23.12 0.69 22.55
N LYS A 33 22.88 -0.03 23.66
CA LYS A 33 23.31 -1.41 23.84
C LYS A 33 22.23 -2.39 23.35
N PRO A 34 22.60 -3.65 23.07
CA PRO A 34 21.62 -4.71 22.83
C PRO A 34 20.60 -4.80 23.98
N ILE A 35 19.36 -5.14 23.63
CA ILE A 35 18.29 -5.43 24.59
C ILE A 35 18.56 -6.84 25.13
N VAL A 36 18.75 -6.97 26.44
CA VAL A 36 19.20 -8.23 27.08
C VAL A 36 18.17 -8.74 28.07
N LYS A 37 17.73 -10.00 27.95
CA LYS A 37 16.86 -10.67 28.94
C LYS A 37 17.59 -11.86 29.53
N GLY A 38 17.69 -11.93 30.86
CA GLY A 38 18.33 -13.06 31.53
C GLY A 38 19.83 -13.27 31.20
N GLY A 39 20.51 -12.24 30.69
CA GLY A 39 21.92 -12.32 30.26
C GLY A 39 22.11 -12.62 28.77
N GLU A 40 21.05 -12.91 28.02
CA GLU A 40 21.09 -13.14 26.57
C GLU A 40 20.55 -11.94 25.78
N THR A 41 21.15 -11.65 24.64
CA THR A 41 20.66 -10.59 23.74
C THR A 41 19.39 -11.05 23.04
N VAL A 42 18.29 -10.34 23.28
CA VAL A 42 16.97 -10.63 22.74
C VAL A 42 16.48 -9.55 21.76
N GLY A 43 17.26 -8.49 21.52
CA GLY A 43 16.85 -7.43 20.60
C GLY A 43 17.88 -6.32 20.42
N TRP A 44 17.64 -5.43 19.46
CA TRP A 44 18.47 -4.25 19.20
C TRP A 44 17.62 -3.03 18.83
N ILE A 45 18.16 -1.85 19.13
CA ILE A 45 17.67 -0.57 18.58
C ILE A 45 18.51 -0.25 17.35
N GLU A 46 17.86 -0.18 16.19
CA GLU A 46 18.51 0.00 14.89
C GLU A 46 18.35 1.41 14.36
N ARG A 47 17.44 2.21 14.91
CA ARG A 47 17.25 3.59 14.49
C ARG A 47 16.51 4.39 15.55
N VAL A 48 17.02 5.60 15.82
CA VAL A 48 16.38 6.59 16.70
C VAL A 48 16.23 7.91 15.98
N VAL A 49 14.99 8.41 15.92
CA VAL A 49 14.66 9.66 15.23
C VAL A 49 14.03 10.65 16.19
N TRP A 50 14.63 11.84 16.28
CA TRP A 50 14.01 12.97 16.95
C TRP A 50 13.05 13.71 16.01
N GLN A 51 11.80 13.89 16.44
CA GLN A 51 10.81 14.67 15.70
C GLN A 51 9.91 15.48 16.65
N ARG A 52 10.05 16.81 16.68
CA ARG A 52 9.27 17.73 17.53
C ARG A 52 9.33 17.37 19.02
N GLU A 53 8.17 17.04 19.60
CA GLU A 53 7.94 16.63 20.99
C GLU A 53 7.89 15.10 21.12
N ARG A 54 8.48 14.36 20.17
CA ARG A 54 8.51 12.90 20.17
C ARG A 54 9.88 12.35 19.80
N VAL A 55 10.19 11.19 20.34
CA VAL A 55 11.35 10.36 19.97
C VAL A 55 10.82 9.04 19.48
N ARG A 56 11.22 8.65 18.27
CA ARG A 56 10.86 7.35 17.69
C ARG A 56 12.03 6.41 17.80
N LEU A 57 11.78 5.23 18.35
CA LEU A 57 12.71 4.12 18.48
C LEU A 57 12.24 3.00 17.55
N THR A 58 13.13 2.48 16.74
CA THR A 58 12.88 1.37 15.81
C THR A 58 13.96 0.34 15.96
N GLY A 59 13.57 -0.93 15.92
CA GLY A 59 14.47 -2.05 16.16
C GLY A 59 13.76 -3.39 16.04
N TRP A 60 14.35 -4.42 16.62
CA TRP A 60 13.78 -5.77 16.68
C TRP A 60 13.95 -6.40 18.05
N CYS A 61 13.06 -7.32 18.39
CA CYS A 61 13.05 -8.03 19.66
C CYS A 61 12.40 -9.41 19.49
N SER A 62 12.98 -10.45 20.10
CA SER A 62 12.42 -11.81 20.13
C SER A 62 11.57 -12.09 21.39
N ALA A 63 11.44 -11.11 22.28
CA ALA A 63 10.56 -11.18 23.45
C ALA A 63 9.10 -10.83 23.08
N SER A 64 8.13 -11.32 23.86
CA SER A 64 6.70 -11.08 23.63
C SER A 64 6.29 -9.62 23.71
N GLY A 65 7.00 -8.81 24.49
CA GLY A 65 6.78 -7.38 24.60
C GLY A 65 8.09 -6.61 24.77
N VAL A 66 8.15 -5.43 24.15
CA VAL A 66 9.24 -4.46 24.32
C VAL A 66 8.67 -3.19 24.92
N CYS A 67 9.35 -2.63 25.91
CA CYS A 67 8.93 -1.39 26.53
C CYS A 67 10.02 -0.32 26.48
N ALA A 68 9.60 0.93 26.32
CA ALA A 68 10.51 2.07 26.43
C ALA A 68 9.82 3.29 27.05
N GLY A 69 10.61 4.14 27.72
CA GLY A 69 10.11 5.37 28.34
C GLY A 69 11.24 6.26 28.84
N PHE A 70 10.97 7.56 28.98
CA PHE A 70 11.91 8.43 29.69
C PHE A 70 11.87 8.15 31.19
N GLU A 71 13.01 8.25 31.88
CA GLU A 71 13.07 8.15 33.34
C GLU A 71 12.07 9.12 33.99
N GLY A 72 11.26 8.61 34.93
CA GLY A 72 10.16 9.35 35.57
C GLY A 72 8.84 9.38 34.77
N GLN A 73 8.79 8.81 33.56
CA GLN A 73 7.55 8.56 32.82
C GLN A 73 7.18 7.08 32.87
N ARG A 74 5.88 6.77 32.73
CA ARG A 74 5.43 5.38 32.60
C ARG A 74 5.89 4.85 31.23
N PRO A 75 6.65 3.75 31.16
CA PRO A 75 7.09 3.18 29.90
C PRO A 75 5.90 2.66 29.09
N ILE A 76 6.01 2.79 27.77
CA ILE A 76 5.07 2.24 26.79
C ILE A 76 5.54 0.82 26.49
N LEU A 77 4.68 -0.18 26.74
CA LEU A 77 4.89 -1.57 26.37
C LEU A 77 4.13 -1.83 25.06
N ILE A 78 4.80 -2.42 24.09
CA ILE A 78 4.19 -2.86 22.83
C ILE A 78 4.60 -4.30 22.54
N GLU A 79 3.77 -5.01 21.79
CA GLU A 79 4.12 -6.29 21.20
C GLU A 79 4.84 -6.02 19.86
N PRO A 80 6.06 -6.53 19.65
CA PRO A 80 6.72 -6.41 18.35
C PRO A 80 5.90 -7.15 17.28
N TRP A 81 5.61 -6.48 16.16
CA TRP A 81 4.60 -6.92 15.18
C TRP A 81 5.08 -6.89 13.73
N ILE A 82 6.29 -6.39 13.48
CA ILE A 82 6.85 -6.31 12.13
C ILE A 82 7.61 -7.62 11.88
N GLU A 83 7.32 -8.36 10.82
CA GLU A 83 8.10 -9.56 10.51
C GLU A 83 9.53 -9.17 10.06
N ARG A 84 10.57 -9.75 10.68
CA ARG A 84 11.98 -9.41 10.43
C ARG A 84 12.81 -10.64 10.08
N SER A 85 12.50 -11.22 8.93
CA SER A 85 13.21 -12.37 8.36
C SER A 85 14.69 -12.08 8.05
N ASP A 86 15.02 -10.82 7.78
CA ASP A 86 16.39 -10.31 7.62
C ASP A 86 17.24 -10.51 8.87
N VAL A 87 16.67 -10.30 10.06
CA VAL A 87 17.40 -10.42 11.33
C VAL A 87 17.61 -11.86 11.75
N GLN A 88 16.70 -12.76 11.37
CA GLN A 88 16.84 -14.20 11.62
C GLN A 88 18.07 -14.80 10.90
N HIS A 89 18.50 -14.16 9.81
CA HIS A 89 19.73 -14.53 9.08
C HIS A 89 21.00 -14.14 9.85
N ASP A 90 21.03 -12.94 10.44
CA ASP A 90 22.20 -12.40 11.15
C ASP A 90 22.33 -12.95 12.60
N HIS A 91 21.23 -13.47 13.17
CA HIS A 91 21.18 -14.04 14.52
C HIS A 91 20.57 -15.46 14.53
N PRO A 92 21.29 -16.47 14.01
CA PRO A 92 20.81 -17.86 13.99
C PRO A 92 20.75 -18.43 15.41
N GLY A 93 19.54 -18.62 15.94
CA GLY A 93 19.29 -19.18 17.28
C GLY A 93 18.12 -18.54 18.02
N THR A 94 17.70 -17.34 17.62
CA THR A 94 16.54 -16.63 18.18
C THR A 94 15.24 -17.05 17.47
N SER A 95 14.25 -17.58 18.21
CA SER A 95 12.92 -17.88 17.69
C SER A 95 12.15 -16.60 17.38
N LEU A 96 11.51 -16.51 16.20
CA LEU A 96 10.64 -15.41 15.74
C LEU A 96 11.15 -14.02 16.14
N VAL A 97 12.03 -13.46 15.30
CA VAL A 97 12.45 -12.08 15.47
C VAL A 97 11.41 -11.15 14.86
N THR A 98 10.78 -10.35 15.71
CA THR A 98 9.78 -9.37 15.29
C THR A 98 10.31 -7.96 15.54
N GLY A 99 10.18 -7.12 14.53
CA GLY A 99 10.49 -5.70 14.56
C GLY A 99 9.45 -4.91 15.36
N PHE A 100 9.86 -3.75 15.84
CA PHE A 100 9.01 -2.86 16.61
C PHE A 100 9.28 -1.39 16.27
N GLU A 101 8.26 -0.55 16.49
CA GLU A 101 8.36 0.91 16.49
C GLU A 101 7.70 1.45 17.76
N ILE A 102 8.47 2.11 18.63
CA ILE A 102 7.97 2.80 19.83
C ILE A 102 8.10 4.30 19.64
N GLU A 103 7.03 5.03 19.92
CA GLU A 103 7.03 6.49 19.91
C GLU A 103 6.86 7.06 21.32
N LEU A 104 7.91 7.70 21.84
CA LEU A 104 7.93 8.31 23.16
C LEU A 104 7.57 9.79 23.07
N ALA A 105 6.70 10.26 23.97
CA ALA A 105 6.49 11.69 24.18
C ALA A 105 7.73 12.30 24.83
N ARG A 106 8.05 13.56 24.50
CA ARG A 106 9.27 14.24 24.96
C ARG A 106 9.40 14.17 26.48
N GLY A 107 10.52 13.62 26.94
CA GLY A 107 10.94 13.66 28.34
C GLY A 107 11.42 15.05 28.77
N ALA A 108 11.64 15.20 30.08
CA ALA A 108 12.39 16.35 30.59
C ALA A 108 13.76 16.43 29.91
N ARG A 109 14.31 17.65 29.74
CA ARG A 109 15.70 17.79 29.31
C ARG A 109 16.56 17.00 30.30
N ASP A 110 17.45 16.17 29.76
CA ASP A 110 18.40 15.34 30.50
C ASP A 110 17.86 14.02 31.08
N ALA A 111 16.57 13.70 30.89
CA ALA A 111 16.02 12.39 31.27
C ALA A 111 16.51 11.29 30.29
N PRO A 112 17.14 10.20 30.78
CA PRO A 112 17.54 9.10 29.93
C PRO A 112 16.33 8.30 29.44
N VAL A 113 16.49 7.65 28.28
CA VAL A 113 15.54 6.66 27.78
C VAL A 113 15.88 5.31 28.39
N LEU A 114 14.87 4.68 28.99
CA LEU A 114 14.89 3.34 29.53
C LEU A 114 14.23 2.39 28.52
N ILE A 115 14.82 1.21 28.32
CA ILE A 115 14.31 0.16 27.43
C ILE A 115 14.30 -1.15 28.20
N GLY A 116 13.23 -1.95 28.03
CA GLY A 116 13.06 -3.24 28.69
C GLY A 116 12.19 -4.19 27.88
N VAL A 117 11.93 -5.38 28.42
CA VAL A 117 11.08 -6.41 27.78
C VAL A 117 10.14 -7.06 28.79
N ASP A 118 8.97 -7.49 28.32
CA ASP A 118 7.94 -8.23 29.07
C ASP A 118 7.53 -7.60 30.42
N GLY A 119 7.56 -6.27 30.50
CA GLY A 119 7.16 -5.50 31.69
C GLY A 119 8.26 -5.30 32.74
N ASP A 120 9.42 -5.92 32.59
CA ASP A 120 10.61 -5.64 33.38
C ASP A 120 11.41 -4.49 32.74
N VAL A 121 11.44 -3.34 33.41
CA VAL A 121 12.35 -2.25 33.03
C VAL A 121 13.77 -2.66 33.44
N LEU A 122 14.56 -3.08 32.46
CA LEU A 122 15.95 -3.46 32.65
C LEU A 122 16.78 -2.20 32.94
N ALA A 123 16.88 -1.85 34.23
CA ALA A 123 17.85 -0.88 34.71
C ALA A 123 19.25 -1.54 34.69
N PRO A 124 20.01 -1.38 33.60
CA PRO A 124 21.22 -0.57 33.76
C PRO A 124 21.59 0.35 32.57
N ASP A 125 20.88 0.34 31.45
CA ASP A 125 21.33 1.03 30.21
C ASP A 125 20.48 2.27 29.88
N ALA A 126 20.50 3.23 30.79
CA ALA A 126 19.94 4.56 30.61
C ALA A 126 20.70 5.33 29.51
N VAL A 127 20.13 5.42 28.30
CA VAL A 127 20.74 6.14 27.17
C VAL A 127 20.30 7.60 27.20
N ARG A 128 21.26 8.52 27.31
CA ARG A 128 20.99 9.95 27.18
C ARG A 128 20.88 10.31 25.71
N LEU A 129 19.71 10.78 25.32
CA LEU A 129 19.50 11.37 24.02
C LEU A 129 19.78 12.88 24.12
N GLU A 130 20.78 13.36 23.38
CA GLU A 130 21.04 14.80 23.28
C GLU A 130 20.17 15.42 22.18
N PRO A 131 19.22 16.32 22.50
CA PRO A 131 18.43 16.97 21.47
C PRO A 131 19.32 17.85 20.59
N PRO A 132 19.01 17.99 19.28
CA PRO A 132 19.77 18.87 18.40
C PRO A 132 19.84 20.30 18.96
N SER A 133 20.99 20.95 18.84
CA SER A 133 21.18 22.32 19.34
C SER A 133 20.21 23.29 18.63
N ARG A 134 19.68 24.28 19.36
CA ARG A 134 18.77 25.29 18.79
C ARG A 134 19.36 25.96 17.55
N GLY A 135 20.68 26.14 17.50
CA GLY A 135 21.40 26.69 16.34
C GLY A 135 21.35 25.78 15.12
N ARG A 136 21.57 24.47 15.29
CA ARG A 136 21.53 23.47 14.21
C ARG A 136 20.12 23.24 13.70
N GLU A 137 19.13 23.24 14.60
CA GLU A 137 17.72 23.17 14.23
C GLU A 137 17.31 24.39 13.40
N MET A 138 17.72 25.59 13.82
CA MET A 138 17.42 26.83 13.12
C MET A 138 18.15 26.95 11.77
N SER A 139 19.42 26.51 11.67
CA SER A 139 20.15 26.50 10.41
C SER A 139 19.53 25.54 9.39
N THR A 140 19.16 24.32 9.82
CA THR A 140 18.53 23.34 8.93
C THR A 140 17.15 23.82 8.49
N ARG A 141 16.37 24.45 9.38
CA ARG A 141 15.10 25.09 9.01
C ARG A 141 15.30 26.22 8.01
N MET A 142 16.31 27.07 8.19
CA MET A 142 16.61 28.16 7.24
C MET A 142 17.06 27.62 5.88
N ALA A 143 17.81 26.52 5.85
CA ALA A 143 18.26 25.87 4.61
C ALA A 143 17.13 25.17 3.85
N THR A 144 16.13 24.60 4.55
CA THR A 144 15.00 23.90 3.92
C THR A 144 13.80 24.81 3.64
N LEU A 145 13.78 26.03 4.18
CA LEU A 145 12.72 27.02 3.98
C LEU A 145 12.44 27.36 2.50
N PRO A 146 13.44 27.57 1.62
CA PRO A 146 13.19 27.85 0.21
C PRO A 146 12.51 26.67 -0.50
N ALA A 147 12.91 25.44 -0.18
CA ALA A 147 12.32 24.23 -0.74
C ALA A 147 10.89 23.99 -0.22
N ALA A 148 10.64 24.22 1.08
CA ALA A 148 9.31 24.12 1.68
C ALA A 148 8.34 25.19 1.11
N LEU A 149 8.82 26.42 0.91
CA LEU A 149 8.07 27.50 0.25
C LEU A 149 7.82 27.19 -1.23
N GLY A 150 8.80 26.65 -1.94
CA GLY A 150 8.66 26.18 -3.32
C GLY A 150 7.65 25.04 -3.46
N TYR A 151 7.67 24.07 -2.53
CA TYR A 151 6.72 22.96 -2.46
C TYR A 151 5.29 23.45 -2.20
N ALA A 152 5.10 24.34 -1.22
CA ALA A 152 3.79 24.96 -0.96
C ALA A 152 3.30 25.82 -2.15
N PHE A 153 4.21 26.50 -2.85
CA PHE A 153 3.90 27.25 -4.07
C PHE A 153 3.49 26.34 -5.25
N GLY A 154 3.98 25.09 -5.28
CA GLY A 154 3.52 24.06 -6.22
C GLY A 154 2.01 23.83 -6.14
N TYR A 155 1.46 23.84 -4.92
CA TYR A 155 0.02 23.67 -4.64
C TYR A 155 -0.77 24.98 -4.61
N ARG A 156 -0.19 26.11 -5.04
CA ARG A 156 -0.84 27.45 -4.98
C ARG A 156 -2.22 27.50 -5.64
N ARG A 157 -2.42 26.76 -6.74
CA ARG A 157 -3.70 26.72 -7.45
C ARG A 157 -4.76 26.01 -6.61
N ASP A 158 -4.42 24.89 -6.01
CA ASP A 158 -5.32 24.10 -5.16
C ASP A 158 -5.60 24.83 -3.84
N ILE A 159 -4.60 25.52 -3.27
CA ILE A 159 -4.80 26.40 -2.10
C ILE A 159 -5.73 27.57 -2.45
N ILE A 160 -5.48 28.32 -3.53
CA ILE A 160 -6.34 29.43 -3.96
C ILE A 160 -7.76 28.94 -4.27
N ARG A 161 -7.89 27.77 -4.89
CA ARG A 161 -9.17 27.14 -5.17
C ARG A 161 -9.90 26.79 -3.87
N PHE A 162 -9.25 26.11 -2.93
CA PHE A 162 -9.82 25.83 -1.61
C PHE A 162 -10.30 27.10 -0.89
N ILE A 163 -9.56 28.20 -0.99
CA ILE A 163 -9.95 29.51 -0.42
C ILE A 163 -11.25 30.01 -1.06
N GLY A 164 -11.34 29.93 -2.38
CA GLY A 164 -12.50 30.38 -3.14
C GLY A 164 -13.72 29.49 -2.96
N THR A 165 -13.54 28.17 -2.84
CA THR A 165 -14.63 27.19 -2.92
C THR A 165 -15.04 26.60 -1.56
N GLY A 166 -14.12 26.48 -0.61
CA GLY A 166 -14.35 25.77 0.65
C GLY A 166 -14.48 24.24 0.49
N ASP A 167 -13.95 23.69 -0.60
CA ASP A 167 -14.03 22.27 -0.97
C ASP A 167 -13.31 21.39 0.07
N SER A 168 -14.08 20.53 0.76
CA SER A 168 -13.58 19.63 1.79
C SER A 168 -12.68 18.51 1.24
N GLY A 169 -12.90 18.08 -0.01
CA GLY A 169 -12.03 17.13 -0.71
C GLY A 169 -10.66 17.72 -1.01
N LEU A 170 -10.61 19.00 -1.41
CA LEU A 170 -9.35 19.73 -1.55
C LEU A 170 -8.63 19.95 -0.21
N SER A 171 -9.36 20.21 0.88
CA SER A 171 -8.75 20.30 2.22
C SER A 171 -8.04 19.00 2.60
N VAL A 172 -8.66 17.86 2.32
CA VAL A 172 -8.10 16.54 2.61
C VAL A 172 -6.90 16.23 1.71
N ALA A 173 -7.01 16.47 0.40
CA ALA A 173 -5.89 16.29 -0.54
C ALA A 173 -4.68 17.21 -0.20
N LEU A 174 -4.94 18.44 0.24
CA LEU A 174 -3.90 19.35 0.74
C LEU A 174 -3.31 18.86 2.07
N ARG A 175 -4.12 18.34 2.99
CA ARG A 175 -3.63 17.72 4.23
C ARG A 175 -2.70 16.55 3.91
N ASP A 176 -3.06 15.66 3.00
CA ASP A 176 -2.20 14.54 2.59
C ASP A 176 -0.92 15.02 1.87
N ALA A 177 -1.05 15.96 0.93
CA ALA A 177 0.09 16.56 0.22
C ALA A 177 1.08 17.26 1.18
N PHE A 178 0.58 17.87 2.27
CA PHE A 178 1.41 18.49 3.30
C PHE A 178 1.85 17.52 4.41
N GLY A 179 1.64 16.21 4.23
CA GLY A 179 2.11 15.17 5.15
C GLY A 179 1.29 15.07 6.44
N PHE A 180 0.01 15.43 6.40
CA PHE A 180 -0.98 15.14 7.45
C PHE A 180 -1.68 13.78 7.27
N GLY A 181 -1.44 13.06 6.16
CA GLY A 181 -1.90 11.69 5.91
C GLY A 181 -0.98 10.59 6.46
N PHE A 182 -1.48 9.36 6.48
CA PHE A 182 -0.78 8.15 6.94
C PHE A 182 0.27 7.65 5.92
N ALA A 183 1.44 7.27 6.43
CA ALA A 183 2.58 6.57 5.80
C ALA A 183 3.15 7.14 4.48
N ARG A 184 4.43 7.57 4.56
CA ARG A 184 5.25 8.09 3.45
C ARG A 184 6.05 6.97 2.76
N ASP A 185 5.36 6.00 2.17
CA ASP A 185 6.02 5.24 1.09
C ASP A 185 5.86 6.06 -0.18
N ALA A 186 6.96 6.30 -0.90
CA ALA A 186 6.92 7.07 -2.15
C ALA A 186 6.21 6.24 -3.23
N VAL A 187 4.88 6.24 -3.24
CA VAL A 187 4.10 5.51 -4.25
C VAL A 187 4.42 6.09 -5.64
N PRO A 188 4.93 5.28 -6.59
CA PRO A 188 5.33 5.78 -7.91
C PRO A 188 4.11 6.24 -8.71
N MET A 189 4.29 7.27 -9.55
CA MET A 189 3.28 7.68 -10.52
C MET A 189 3.45 6.86 -11.80
N VAL A 190 2.37 6.31 -12.34
CA VAL A 190 2.35 5.70 -13.66
C VAL A 190 2.47 6.81 -14.71
N PRO A 191 3.51 6.79 -15.56
CA PRO A 191 3.66 7.76 -16.64
C PRO A 191 2.48 7.70 -17.62
N SER A 192 2.03 8.84 -18.15
CA SER A 192 0.91 8.90 -19.10
C SER A 192 1.20 8.20 -20.44
N ASP A 193 2.47 8.03 -20.78
CA ASP A 193 2.98 7.36 -21.97
C ASP A 193 3.41 5.90 -21.69
N PHE A 194 3.09 5.33 -20.52
CA PHE A 194 3.56 4.00 -20.11
C PHE A 194 3.19 2.87 -21.10
N PHE A 195 2.06 3.01 -21.80
CA PHE A 195 1.58 2.04 -22.81
C PHE A 195 1.60 2.59 -24.25
N ALA A 196 2.36 3.66 -24.54
CA ALA A 196 2.35 4.32 -25.84
C ALA A 196 2.59 3.35 -27.02
N GLU A 197 1.75 3.44 -28.06
CA GLU A 197 1.72 2.49 -29.18
C GLU A 197 2.89 2.61 -30.15
N THR A 198 3.42 3.83 -30.34
CA THR A 198 4.55 4.11 -31.24
C THR A 198 5.84 3.39 -30.86
N ASP A 199 5.87 2.78 -29.67
CA ASP A 199 7.06 2.24 -29.02
C ASP A 199 6.94 0.71 -28.77
N ARG A 200 5.94 0.04 -29.37
CA ARG A 200 5.64 -1.37 -29.05
C ARG A 200 6.49 -2.39 -29.81
N GLU A 201 6.67 -2.22 -31.12
CA GLU A 201 7.43 -3.15 -31.96
C GLU A 201 8.95 -2.95 -31.76
N ILE A 202 9.61 -3.95 -31.16
CA ILE A 202 11.07 -4.06 -31.27
C ILE A 202 11.35 -4.76 -32.59
N THR A 203 12.01 -4.07 -33.51
CA THR A 203 12.64 -4.74 -34.63
C THR A 203 13.75 -5.64 -34.07
N PRO A 204 13.69 -6.98 -34.26
CA PRO A 204 14.68 -7.88 -33.69
C PRO A 204 16.07 -7.49 -34.19
N PRO A 205 17.06 -7.38 -33.27
CA PRO A 205 18.41 -7.03 -33.67
C PRO A 205 18.95 -8.08 -34.65
N GLN A 206 19.56 -7.62 -35.74
CA GLN A 206 20.27 -8.51 -36.68
C GLN A 206 21.70 -8.75 -36.17
N CYS A 207 21.80 -9.38 -35.00
CA CYS A 207 23.07 -9.80 -34.41
C CYS A 207 23.08 -11.31 -34.21
N ASN A 208 24.19 -11.95 -34.58
CA ASN A 208 24.40 -13.35 -34.27
C ASN A 208 24.55 -13.53 -32.75
N THR A 209 23.86 -14.51 -32.20
CA THR A 209 23.84 -14.79 -30.76
C THR A 209 23.93 -16.28 -30.50
N VAL A 210 24.76 -16.69 -29.53
CA VAL A 210 24.86 -18.08 -29.09
C VAL A 210 23.95 -18.30 -27.89
N LEU A 211 22.95 -19.18 -28.03
CA LEU A 211 22.11 -19.64 -26.92
C LEU A 211 22.79 -20.83 -26.27
N ILE A 212 23.25 -20.70 -25.03
CA ILE A 212 23.89 -21.78 -24.28
C ILE A 212 22.85 -22.41 -23.36
N VAL A 213 22.61 -23.71 -23.53
CA VAL A 213 21.66 -24.48 -22.73
C VAL A 213 22.42 -25.57 -21.95
N PRO A 214 22.73 -25.34 -20.67
CA PRO A 214 23.31 -26.39 -19.82
C PRO A 214 22.24 -27.42 -19.47
N ILE A 215 22.55 -28.70 -19.62
CA ILE A 215 21.61 -29.81 -19.46
C ILE A 215 22.18 -30.85 -18.50
N PHE A 216 21.39 -31.24 -17.51
CA PHE A 216 21.67 -32.40 -16.66
C PHE A 216 20.38 -33.11 -16.26
N ASN A 217 20.08 -34.24 -16.92
CA ASN A 217 18.82 -34.98 -16.77
C ASN A 217 17.56 -34.13 -17.05
N ALA A 218 16.44 -34.43 -16.38
CA ALA A 218 15.15 -33.76 -16.52
C ALA A 218 14.58 -33.76 -17.96
N PRO A 219 14.36 -34.95 -18.58
CA PRO A 219 13.97 -35.06 -19.98
C PRO A 219 12.69 -34.31 -20.34
N GLY A 220 11.72 -34.20 -19.42
CA GLY A 220 10.48 -33.46 -19.64
C GLY A 220 10.72 -31.95 -19.85
N ASN A 221 11.47 -31.33 -18.93
CA ASN A 221 11.82 -29.91 -19.01
C ASN A 221 12.67 -29.62 -20.26
N VAL A 222 13.68 -30.46 -20.52
CA VAL A 222 14.54 -30.34 -21.70
C VAL A 222 13.71 -30.42 -22.99
N ALA A 223 12.82 -31.40 -23.12
CA ALA A 223 11.97 -31.51 -24.30
C ALA A 223 11.07 -30.28 -24.50
N GLN A 224 10.47 -29.77 -23.42
CA GLN A 224 9.59 -28.60 -23.44
C GLN A 224 10.35 -27.32 -23.84
N LEU A 225 11.54 -27.10 -23.30
CA LEU A 225 12.37 -25.95 -23.69
C LEU A 225 12.72 -26.03 -25.18
N LEU A 226 13.20 -27.19 -25.65
CA LEU A 226 13.65 -27.33 -27.03
C LEU A 226 12.51 -27.12 -28.03
N GLU A 227 11.30 -27.59 -27.73
CA GLU A 227 10.09 -27.30 -28.52
C GLU A 227 9.81 -25.78 -28.59
N ARG A 228 9.95 -25.07 -27.47
CA ARG A 228 9.80 -23.61 -27.45
C ARG A 228 10.90 -22.91 -28.23
N LEU A 229 12.17 -23.29 -28.08
CA LEU A 229 13.28 -22.65 -28.80
C LEU A 229 13.14 -22.78 -30.33
N GLU A 230 12.50 -23.85 -30.82
CA GLU A 230 12.21 -24.03 -32.25
C GLU A 230 11.31 -22.93 -32.84
N THR A 231 10.39 -22.40 -32.02
CA THR A 231 9.29 -21.55 -32.49
C THR A 231 9.32 -20.12 -31.94
N THR A 232 10.09 -19.86 -30.88
CA THR A 232 10.03 -18.59 -30.13
C THR A 232 11.22 -17.66 -30.36
N VAL A 233 12.32 -18.13 -30.94
CA VAL A 233 13.55 -17.32 -31.12
C VAL A 233 13.48 -16.50 -32.42
N ASP A 234 13.54 -15.17 -32.27
CA ASP A 234 13.27 -14.18 -33.32
C ASP A 234 14.51 -13.52 -33.95
N ILE A 235 15.71 -13.93 -33.52
CA ILE A 235 17.01 -13.38 -33.97
C ILE A 235 17.86 -14.43 -34.67
N PRO A 236 18.86 -14.03 -35.49
CA PRO A 236 19.91 -14.93 -35.94
C PRO A 236 20.65 -15.57 -34.76
N HIS A 237 20.70 -16.90 -34.71
CA HIS A 237 21.24 -17.60 -33.54
C HIS A 237 21.91 -18.93 -33.85
N HIS A 238 22.76 -19.35 -32.91
CA HIS A 238 23.34 -20.69 -32.82
C HIS A 238 23.01 -21.29 -31.44
N ILE A 239 22.46 -22.49 -31.39
CA ILE A 239 22.10 -23.16 -30.12
C ILE A 239 23.22 -24.13 -29.75
N LEU A 240 23.79 -23.94 -28.56
CA LEU A 240 24.81 -24.80 -27.98
C LEU A 240 24.23 -25.56 -26.79
N LEU A 241 23.90 -26.83 -27.00
CA LEU A 241 23.38 -27.74 -25.99
C LEU A 241 24.57 -28.39 -25.29
N VAL A 242 24.78 -28.10 -24.01
CA VAL A 242 25.89 -28.66 -23.22
C VAL A 242 25.34 -29.69 -22.24
N ASP A 243 25.45 -30.97 -22.60
CA ASP A 243 25.05 -32.09 -21.74
C ASP A 243 26.15 -32.39 -20.72
N ASP A 244 25.89 -32.08 -19.45
CA ASP A 244 26.79 -32.24 -18.32
C ASP A 244 26.82 -33.69 -17.79
N ALA A 245 27.07 -34.63 -18.70
CA ALA A 245 27.08 -36.07 -18.45
C ALA A 245 25.76 -36.58 -17.83
N SER A 246 24.62 -36.28 -18.47
CA SER A 246 23.31 -36.81 -18.09
C SER A 246 23.33 -38.35 -18.01
N VAL A 247 22.67 -38.88 -16.98
CA VAL A 247 22.54 -40.33 -16.75
C VAL A 247 21.18 -40.86 -17.18
N ASP A 248 20.21 -39.96 -17.39
CA ASP A 248 18.90 -40.31 -17.93
C ASP A 248 19.02 -40.76 -19.40
N PRO A 249 18.61 -42.00 -19.75
CA PRO A 249 18.79 -42.55 -21.09
C PRO A 249 17.94 -41.86 -22.17
N ALA A 250 16.94 -41.05 -21.79
CA ALA A 250 16.12 -40.31 -22.75
C ALA A 250 16.85 -39.08 -23.32
N ILE A 251 17.79 -38.49 -22.59
CA ILE A 251 18.44 -37.22 -22.96
C ILE A 251 19.16 -37.31 -24.32
N PRO A 252 20.04 -38.28 -24.59
CA PRO A 252 20.72 -38.35 -25.89
C PRO A 252 19.76 -38.42 -27.07
N GLY A 253 18.64 -39.14 -26.93
CA GLY A 253 17.61 -39.25 -27.97
C GLY A 253 16.86 -37.94 -28.21
N ILE A 254 16.53 -37.21 -27.14
CA ILE A 254 15.89 -35.88 -27.21
C ILE A 254 16.81 -34.89 -27.94
N LEU A 255 18.08 -34.81 -27.53
CA LEU A 255 19.05 -33.88 -28.12
C LEU A 255 19.31 -34.20 -29.60
N ALA A 256 19.51 -35.48 -29.93
CA ALA A 256 19.73 -35.91 -31.31
C ALA A 256 18.53 -35.61 -32.21
N THR A 257 17.30 -35.81 -31.70
CA THR A 257 16.07 -35.50 -32.43
C THR A 257 15.97 -34.00 -32.72
N PHE A 258 16.29 -33.15 -31.74
CA PHE A 258 16.25 -31.71 -31.92
C PHE A 258 17.33 -31.21 -32.88
N ALA A 259 18.58 -31.68 -32.73
CA ALA A 259 19.67 -31.29 -33.63
C ALA A 259 19.43 -31.70 -35.09
N ALA A 260 18.69 -32.78 -35.34
CA ALA A 260 18.31 -33.20 -36.69
C ALA A 260 17.38 -32.19 -37.40
N LYS A 261 16.65 -31.34 -36.67
CA LYS A 261 15.69 -30.38 -37.24
C LYS A 261 16.35 -29.13 -37.84
N ALA A 262 17.57 -28.77 -37.42
CA ALA A 262 18.24 -27.56 -37.90
C ALA A 262 19.74 -27.78 -38.17
N ALA A 263 20.03 -28.51 -39.25
CA ALA A 263 21.39 -28.81 -39.69
C ALA A 263 22.23 -27.52 -39.83
N GLY A 264 23.21 -27.35 -38.94
CA GLY A 264 24.20 -26.26 -38.97
C GLY A 264 23.99 -25.11 -37.98
N ARG A 265 22.85 -25.05 -37.27
CA ARG A 265 22.57 -24.01 -36.23
C ARG A 265 22.52 -24.54 -34.80
N ILE A 266 22.76 -25.84 -34.63
CA ILE A 266 22.71 -26.52 -33.33
C ILE A 266 23.99 -27.35 -33.16
N THR A 267 24.65 -27.19 -32.02
CA THR A 267 25.79 -28.01 -31.60
C THR A 267 25.45 -28.70 -30.28
N ILE A 268 25.80 -29.98 -30.17
CA ILE A 268 25.69 -30.75 -28.93
C ILE A 268 27.10 -31.04 -28.42
N GLU A 269 27.37 -30.63 -27.19
CA GLU A 269 28.61 -30.89 -26.46
C GLU A 269 28.29 -31.78 -25.25
N THR A 270 28.66 -33.06 -25.31
CA THR A 270 28.49 -33.99 -24.19
C THR A 270 29.78 -34.09 -23.38
N LEU A 271 29.73 -33.65 -22.13
CA LEU A 271 30.85 -33.73 -21.21
C LEU A 271 31.07 -35.16 -20.70
N ARG A 272 32.33 -35.51 -20.42
CA ARG A 272 32.69 -36.87 -19.97
C ARG A 272 32.30 -37.16 -18.52
N THR A 273 32.19 -36.12 -17.71
CA THR A 273 31.92 -36.18 -16.26
C THR A 273 31.05 -34.99 -15.89
N ASN A 274 30.15 -35.14 -14.93
CA ASN A 274 29.36 -34.05 -14.40
C ASN A 274 30.28 -33.01 -13.72
N GLN A 275 30.41 -31.84 -14.34
CA GLN A 275 31.17 -30.69 -13.86
C GLN A 275 30.28 -29.67 -13.14
N GLY A 276 28.97 -29.90 -13.10
CA GLY A 276 27.99 -28.98 -12.55
C GLY A 276 27.70 -27.80 -13.49
N PHE A 277 26.76 -26.96 -13.07
CA PHE A 277 26.29 -25.81 -13.84
C PHE A 277 27.43 -24.90 -14.32
N VAL A 278 28.32 -24.50 -13.42
CA VAL A 278 29.48 -23.62 -13.73
C VAL A 278 30.38 -24.25 -14.79
N GLY A 279 30.69 -25.54 -14.68
CA GLY A 279 31.54 -26.24 -15.64
C GLY A 279 30.92 -26.35 -17.03
N ALA A 280 29.63 -26.70 -17.09
CA ALA A 280 28.88 -26.79 -18.34
C ALA A 280 28.74 -25.43 -19.03
N VAL A 281 28.37 -24.39 -18.27
CA VAL A 281 28.28 -23.02 -18.80
C VAL A 281 29.64 -22.53 -19.28
N ASN A 282 30.72 -22.73 -18.51
CA ASN A 282 32.06 -22.33 -18.92
C ASN A 282 32.54 -23.03 -20.19
N HIS A 283 32.18 -24.30 -20.40
CA HIS A 283 32.45 -24.98 -21.67
C HIS A 283 31.75 -24.28 -22.83
N GLY A 284 30.48 -23.94 -22.66
CA GLY A 284 29.73 -23.17 -23.65
C GLY A 284 30.30 -21.77 -23.88
N LEU A 285 30.66 -21.05 -22.82
CA LEU A 285 31.21 -19.70 -22.89
C LEU A 285 32.52 -19.68 -23.68
N ARG A 286 33.40 -20.67 -23.52
CA ARG A 286 34.63 -20.76 -24.33
C ARG A 286 34.35 -20.91 -25.82
N ILE A 287 33.39 -21.77 -26.18
CA ILE A 287 32.99 -21.96 -27.59
C ILE A 287 32.36 -20.67 -28.15
N ALA A 288 31.43 -20.05 -27.42
CA ALA A 288 30.86 -18.77 -27.82
C ALA A 288 31.95 -17.68 -27.91
N ARG A 289 32.97 -17.77 -27.04
CA ARG A 289 34.11 -16.87 -27.05
C ARG A 289 34.92 -16.97 -28.33
N ASP A 290 35.19 -18.18 -28.80
CA ASP A 290 35.89 -18.43 -30.06
C ASP A 290 35.08 -17.98 -31.29
N LEU A 291 33.75 -18.03 -31.22
CA LEU A 291 32.85 -17.57 -32.29
C LEU A 291 32.76 -16.04 -32.40
N GLY A 292 33.19 -15.29 -31.38
CA GLY A 292 33.14 -13.83 -31.40
C GLY A 292 31.73 -13.25 -31.21
N GLU A 293 30.78 -14.02 -30.68
CA GLU A 293 29.37 -13.63 -30.61
C GLU A 293 28.88 -13.27 -29.21
N HIS A 294 27.73 -12.58 -29.14
CA HIS A 294 26.99 -12.40 -27.88
C HIS A 294 26.43 -13.73 -27.38
N VAL A 295 26.17 -13.83 -26.08
CA VAL A 295 25.63 -15.04 -25.46
C VAL A 295 24.28 -14.75 -24.83
N ILE A 296 23.37 -15.72 -24.91
CA ILE A 296 22.24 -15.82 -23.99
C ILE A 296 22.37 -17.16 -23.25
N LEU A 297 22.57 -17.10 -21.94
CA LEU A 297 22.43 -18.25 -21.06
C LEU A 297 20.94 -18.50 -20.83
N ILE A 298 20.48 -19.74 -20.95
CA ILE A 298 19.10 -20.12 -20.63
C ILE A 298 19.07 -21.54 -20.06
N ASN A 299 18.51 -21.69 -18.86
CA ASN A 299 18.40 -22.99 -18.20
C ASN A 299 17.41 -23.92 -18.93
N SER A 300 17.63 -25.23 -18.80
CA SER A 300 16.84 -26.28 -19.44
C SER A 300 15.40 -26.42 -18.96
N ASP A 301 15.00 -25.69 -17.92
CA ASP A 301 13.71 -25.71 -17.24
C ASP A 301 12.98 -24.36 -17.30
N THR A 302 13.23 -23.62 -18.37
CA THR A 302 12.61 -22.32 -18.63
C THR A 302 11.51 -22.42 -19.67
N LEU A 303 10.61 -21.44 -19.63
CA LEU A 303 9.46 -21.27 -20.52
C LEU A 303 9.61 -19.94 -21.26
N PRO A 304 10.51 -19.86 -22.26
CA PRO A 304 10.66 -18.65 -23.04
C PRO A 304 9.38 -18.39 -23.87
N PRO A 305 8.83 -17.16 -23.85
CA PRO A 305 7.67 -16.77 -24.65
C PRO A 305 8.09 -16.43 -26.09
N ALA A 306 7.14 -16.19 -26.99
CA ALA A 306 7.45 -15.78 -28.36
C ALA A 306 8.29 -14.49 -28.43
N ASN A 307 9.26 -14.43 -29.35
CA ASN A 307 10.11 -13.26 -29.63
C ASN A 307 10.88 -12.72 -28.41
N TRP A 308 11.26 -13.61 -27.50
CA TRP A 308 11.91 -13.23 -26.23
C TRP A 308 13.37 -12.81 -26.43
N ALA A 309 14.10 -13.49 -27.32
CA ALA A 309 15.55 -13.37 -27.43
C ALA A 309 15.96 -12.00 -27.99
N GLY A 310 15.26 -11.52 -29.02
CA GLY A 310 15.46 -10.18 -29.58
C GLY A 310 15.19 -9.08 -28.57
N ARG A 311 14.13 -9.21 -27.77
CA ARG A 311 13.81 -8.27 -26.68
C ARG A 311 14.86 -8.28 -25.58
N LEU A 312 15.44 -9.43 -25.26
CA LEU A 312 16.45 -9.57 -24.21
C LEU A 312 17.83 -9.04 -24.65
N ILE A 313 18.23 -9.26 -25.91
CA ILE A 313 19.54 -8.82 -26.42
C ILE A 313 19.56 -7.36 -26.90
N ALA A 314 18.41 -6.79 -27.26
CA ALA A 314 18.31 -5.43 -27.79
C ALA A 314 19.04 -4.36 -26.96
N PRO A 315 19.00 -4.36 -25.60
CA PRO A 315 19.72 -3.35 -24.81
C PRO A 315 21.24 -3.45 -24.96
N ILE A 316 21.80 -4.66 -25.12
CA ILE A 316 23.23 -4.88 -25.35
C ILE A 316 23.66 -4.36 -26.71
N VAL A 317 22.82 -4.56 -27.74
CA VAL A 317 23.10 -4.05 -29.09
C VAL A 317 22.98 -2.53 -29.14
N ALA A 318 22.05 -1.96 -28.37
CA ALA A 318 21.83 -0.52 -28.31
C ALA A 318 22.92 0.23 -27.54
N ASP A 319 23.47 -0.36 -26.49
CA ASP A 319 24.54 0.24 -25.67
C ASP A 319 25.65 -0.78 -25.37
N PRO A 320 26.88 -0.58 -25.92
CA PRO A 320 27.99 -1.50 -25.71
C PRO A 320 28.52 -1.53 -24.27
N ASN A 321 28.08 -0.63 -23.38
CA ASN A 321 28.42 -0.65 -21.95
C ASN A 321 27.51 -1.57 -21.13
N VAL A 322 26.39 -2.03 -21.69
CA VAL A 322 25.54 -3.02 -21.01
C VAL A 322 26.26 -4.36 -21.04
N ALA A 323 26.67 -4.85 -19.87
CA ALA A 323 27.37 -6.10 -19.70
C ALA A 323 26.41 -7.30 -19.67
N SER A 324 25.26 -7.15 -18.99
CA SER A 324 24.24 -8.19 -19.00
C SER A 324 22.81 -7.66 -18.93
N VAL A 325 21.87 -8.48 -19.42
CA VAL A 325 20.44 -8.24 -19.34
C VAL A 325 19.74 -9.51 -18.88
N THR A 326 18.85 -9.39 -17.90
CA THR A 326 18.06 -10.51 -17.35
C THR A 326 16.56 -10.18 -17.46
N PRO A 327 15.69 -11.14 -17.81
CA PRO A 327 14.25 -10.92 -17.84
C PRO A 327 13.63 -10.99 -16.44
N VAL A 328 12.40 -10.49 -16.29
CA VAL A 328 11.58 -10.81 -15.10
C VAL A 328 11.12 -12.28 -15.15
N SER A 329 10.83 -12.86 -13.98
CA SER A 329 10.41 -14.27 -13.85
C SER A 329 9.56 -14.48 -12.60
N ASN A 330 9.00 -15.68 -12.42
CA ASN A 330 8.40 -16.17 -11.19
C ASN A 330 9.44 -16.49 -10.09
N THR A 331 10.71 -16.67 -10.46
CA THR A 331 11.81 -17.01 -9.54
C THR A 331 13.11 -16.25 -9.85
N ALA A 332 13.00 -14.93 -9.96
CA ALA A 332 14.11 -14.02 -10.25
C ALA A 332 14.50 -13.16 -9.02
N GLU A 333 14.49 -13.75 -7.82
CA GLU A 333 14.88 -13.07 -6.57
C GLU A 333 14.21 -11.69 -6.41
N ILE A 334 15.00 -10.61 -6.40
CA ILE A 334 14.50 -9.22 -6.27
C ILE A 334 13.65 -8.76 -7.45
N ALA A 335 13.65 -9.48 -8.57
CA ALA A 335 12.85 -9.23 -9.76
C ALA A 335 11.71 -10.26 -9.97
N SER A 336 11.42 -11.09 -8.96
CA SER A 336 10.30 -12.03 -8.99
C SER A 336 8.93 -11.34 -9.10
N ILE A 337 8.05 -11.91 -9.92
CA ILE A 337 6.63 -11.58 -10.03
C ILE A 337 5.81 -12.78 -9.52
N PRO A 338 4.80 -12.57 -8.65
CA PRO A 338 4.31 -11.27 -8.18
C PRO A 338 5.12 -10.68 -7.01
N ALA A 339 5.86 -11.48 -6.25
CA ALA A 339 6.47 -11.06 -4.99
C ALA A 339 8.00 -11.23 -5.02
N GLN A 340 8.73 -10.19 -4.62
CA GLN A 340 10.19 -10.21 -4.55
C GLN A 340 10.68 -11.25 -3.54
N GLY A 341 11.68 -12.03 -3.92
CA GLY A 341 12.26 -13.07 -3.07
C GLY A 341 11.35 -14.26 -2.81
N VAL A 342 10.13 -14.26 -3.35
CA VAL A 342 9.18 -15.36 -3.23
C VAL A 342 9.19 -16.17 -4.51
N ILE A 343 9.19 -17.49 -4.35
CA ILE A 343 9.08 -18.44 -5.45
C ILE A 343 7.60 -18.72 -5.68
N SER A 344 7.16 -18.64 -6.93
CA SER A 344 5.81 -18.98 -7.35
C SER A 344 5.83 -20.05 -8.43
N ASP A 345 4.83 -20.93 -8.45
CA ASP A 345 4.67 -21.91 -9.52
C ASP A 345 4.36 -21.20 -10.84
N VAL A 346 4.70 -21.87 -11.96
CA VAL A 346 4.46 -21.33 -13.29
C VAL A 346 4.07 -22.42 -14.29
N THR A 347 3.01 -22.16 -15.05
CA THR A 347 2.60 -22.97 -16.20
C THR A 347 3.03 -22.26 -17.51
N PRO A 348 3.12 -22.99 -18.63
CA PRO A 348 3.35 -22.40 -19.95
C PRO A 348 2.37 -21.26 -20.26
N GLU A 349 1.08 -21.46 -19.96
CA GLU A 349 0.01 -20.50 -20.22
C GLU A 349 0.18 -19.24 -19.37
N LEU A 350 0.47 -19.41 -18.06
CA LEU A 350 0.74 -18.28 -17.16
C LEU A 350 1.94 -17.45 -17.60
N ALA A 351 3.03 -18.10 -18.02
CA ALA A 351 4.22 -17.41 -18.51
C ALA A 351 3.89 -16.58 -19.76
N ASP A 352 3.16 -17.15 -20.72
CA ASP A 352 2.77 -16.48 -21.96
C ASP A 352 1.78 -15.32 -21.70
N THR A 353 0.83 -15.47 -20.77
CA THR A 353 -0.13 -14.42 -20.36
C THR A 353 0.58 -13.22 -19.72
N ILE A 354 1.55 -13.46 -18.82
CA ILE A 354 2.33 -12.39 -18.19
C ILE A 354 3.20 -11.68 -19.25
N ASP A 355 3.85 -12.43 -20.15
CA ASP A 355 4.70 -11.86 -21.19
C ASP A 355 3.92 -11.03 -22.23
N ALA A 356 2.72 -11.47 -22.62
CA ALA A 356 1.83 -10.70 -23.47
C ALA A 356 1.50 -9.32 -22.87
N THR A 357 1.39 -9.26 -21.54
CA THR A 357 1.23 -7.99 -20.81
C THR A 357 2.55 -7.20 -20.76
N ALA A 358 3.70 -7.85 -20.59
CA ALA A 358 5.01 -7.22 -20.63
C ALA A 358 5.30 -6.53 -21.98
N CYS A 359 4.82 -7.10 -23.09
CA CYS A 359 4.94 -6.54 -24.44
C CYS A 359 4.25 -5.18 -24.61
N ARG A 360 3.25 -4.87 -23.77
CA ARG A 360 2.50 -3.60 -23.83
C ARG A 360 3.27 -2.43 -23.25
N ILE A 361 4.30 -2.68 -22.43
CA ILE A 361 5.12 -1.65 -21.79
C ILE A 361 5.86 -0.86 -22.88
N GLY A 362 5.77 0.47 -22.85
CA GLY A 362 6.43 1.36 -23.81
C GLY A 362 7.97 1.29 -23.68
N GLN A 363 8.67 1.47 -24.80
CA GLN A 363 10.12 1.26 -24.94
C GLN A 363 10.96 1.90 -23.82
N ARG A 364 10.61 3.14 -23.43
CA ARG A 364 11.31 3.90 -22.37
C ARG A 364 11.30 3.21 -21.00
N TYR A 365 10.34 2.31 -20.76
CA TYR A 365 10.10 1.69 -19.46
C TYR A 365 10.43 0.20 -19.43
N ARG A 366 11.09 -0.32 -20.48
CA ARG A 366 11.40 -1.75 -20.66
C ARG A 366 12.66 -2.21 -19.95
N THR A 367 13.56 -1.29 -19.60
CA THR A 367 14.84 -1.62 -18.97
C THR A 367 15.06 -0.82 -17.70
N ILE A 368 15.59 -1.48 -16.68
CA ILE A 368 15.87 -0.87 -15.37
C ILE A 368 17.25 -1.33 -14.90
N PRO A 369 18.15 -0.42 -14.49
CA PRO A 369 19.43 -0.82 -13.90
C PRO A 369 19.23 -1.72 -12.69
N ILE A 370 19.97 -2.82 -12.60
CA ILE A 370 19.89 -3.81 -11.51
C ILE A 370 21.31 -4.07 -10.95
N PRO A 371 21.46 -4.45 -9.65
CA PRO A 371 22.78 -4.73 -9.07
C PRO A 371 23.53 -5.91 -9.73
N THR A 372 22.80 -6.93 -10.19
CA THR A 372 23.38 -8.11 -10.85
C THR A 372 22.40 -8.70 -11.86
N GLY A 373 22.92 -9.43 -12.85
CA GLY A 373 22.11 -10.36 -13.63
C GLY A 373 21.79 -11.64 -12.84
N ILE A 374 20.82 -12.43 -13.32
CA ILE A 374 20.35 -13.66 -12.68
C ILE A 374 20.50 -14.83 -13.66
N GLY A 375 21.17 -15.89 -13.21
CA GLY A 375 21.75 -16.92 -14.08
C GLY A 375 20.77 -17.87 -14.79
N PHE A 376 19.47 -17.86 -14.44
CA PHE A 376 18.49 -18.74 -15.11
C PHE A 376 18.24 -18.37 -16.57
N ALA A 377 18.31 -17.06 -16.86
CA ALA A 377 18.25 -16.49 -18.19
C ALA A 377 19.00 -15.14 -18.19
N MET A 378 20.12 -15.07 -18.91
CA MET A 378 20.96 -13.86 -18.92
C MET A 378 21.61 -13.67 -20.29
N ALA A 379 21.32 -12.55 -20.94
CA ALA A 379 22.08 -12.10 -22.09
C ALA A 379 23.39 -11.46 -21.63
N MET A 380 24.49 -11.77 -22.30
CA MET A 380 25.84 -11.36 -21.95
C MET A 380 26.53 -10.72 -23.16
N ASN A 381 27.11 -9.55 -22.93
CA ASN A 381 27.79 -8.80 -23.97
C ASN A 381 29.16 -9.41 -24.27
N ARG A 382 29.41 -9.68 -25.56
CA ARG A 382 30.67 -10.16 -26.11
C ARG A 382 31.91 -9.46 -25.53
N ARG A 383 31.87 -8.14 -25.48
CA ARG A 383 33.00 -7.33 -25.01
C ARG A 383 33.38 -7.67 -23.56
N PHE A 384 32.38 -7.85 -22.70
CA PHE A 384 32.62 -8.18 -21.30
C PHE A 384 32.95 -9.66 -21.12
N LEU A 385 32.41 -10.54 -21.96
CA LEU A 385 32.84 -11.94 -22.03
C LEU A 385 34.33 -12.07 -22.40
N ASP A 386 34.82 -11.24 -23.33
CA ASP A 386 36.24 -11.17 -23.66
C ASP A 386 37.12 -10.71 -22.52
N LEU A 387 36.64 -9.70 -21.80
CA LEU A 387 37.40 -9.03 -20.75
C LEU A 387 37.48 -9.86 -19.46
N ILE A 388 36.36 -10.47 -19.07
CA ILE A 388 36.22 -11.16 -17.78
C ILE A 388 36.48 -12.66 -17.96
N GLY A 389 35.98 -13.24 -19.05
CA GLY A 389 36.05 -14.66 -19.32
C GLY A 389 35.00 -15.47 -18.58
N ASP A 390 35.43 -16.63 -18.09
CA ASP A 390 34.61 -17.70 -17.53
C ASP A 390 34.09 -17.35 -16.13
N PHE A 391 33.02 -18.02 -15.70
CA PHE A 391 32.58 -18.02 -14.31
C PHE A 391 33.63 -18.65 -13.39
N ASP A 392 33.76 -18.13 -12.17
CA ASP A 392 34.77 -18.60 -11.22
C ASP A 392 34.46 -20.03 -10.72
N PRO A 393 35.36 -21.00 -10.94
CA PRO A 393 35.17 -22.37 -10.46
C PRO A 393 35.03 -22.52 -8.94
N ALA A 394 35.37 -21.48 -8.16
CA ALA A 394 35.19 -21.46 -6.70
C ALA A 394 33.71 -21.66 -6.28
N PHE A 395 32.75 -21.33 -7.14
CA PHE A 395 31.31 -21.57 -6.90
C PHE A 395 30.88 -23.01 -7.21
N GLY A 396 31.79 -23.86 -7.70
CA GLY A 396 31.58 -25.29 -7.84
C GLY A 396 30.37 -25.64 -8.71
N ARG A 397 29.26 -26.05 -8.08
CA ARG A 397 28.03 -26.47 -8.78
C ARG A 397 27.01 -25.35 -9.01
N GLY A 398 27.37 -24.11 -8.70
CA GLY A 398 26.57 -22.91 -8.95
C GLY A 398 26.24 -22.13 -7.68
N TYR A 399 25.32 -21.18 -7.83
CA TYR A 399 24.95 -20.13 -6.87
C TYR A 399 26.09 -19.10 -6.69
N GLY A 400 25.87 -17.86 -7.15
CA GLY A 400 26.77 -16.72 -6.94
C GLY A 400 27.83 -16.49 -8.03
N GLU A 401 28.03 -17.44 -8.94
CA GLU A 401 28.94 -17.30 -10.09
C GLU A 401 28.59 -16.12 -10.99
N GLU A 402 27.30 -15.92 -11.23
CA GLU A 402 26.74 -14.83 -12.03
C GLU A 402 26.90 -13.49 -11.31
N VAL A 403 26.77 -13.50 -9.97
CA VAL A 403 27.01 -12.32 -9.13
C VAL A 403 28.48 -11.92 -9.23
N ASP A 404 29.40 -12.87 -9.05
CA ASP A 404 30.84 -12.61 -9.16
C ASP A 404 31.23 -12.10 -10.56
N TRP A 405 30.67 -12.69 -11.62
CA TRP A 405 30.90 -12.20 -12.98
C TRP A 405 30.34 -10.79 -13.21
N CYS A 406 29.12 -10.52 -12.72
CA CYS A 406 28.50 -9.20 -12.83
C CYS A 406 29.29 -8.15 -12.06
N GLN A 407 29.73 -8.44 -10.83
CA GLN A 407 30.55 -7.50 -10.06
C GLN A 407 31.89 -7.20 -10.75
N LYS A 408 32.56 -8.19 -11.33
CA LYS A 408 33.75 -7.97 -12.17
C LYS A 408 33.45 -7.11 -13.41
N ALA A 409 32.30 -7.32 -14.05
CA ALA A 409 31.88 -6.52 -15.20
C ALA A 409 31.62 -5.06 -14.80
N ARG A 410 30.95 -4.85 -13.67
CA ARG A 410 30.71 -3.54 -13.08
C ARG A 410 32.01 -2.81 -12.77
N ASP A 411 32.99 -3.49 -12.17
CA ASP A 411 34.32 -2.94 -11.92
C ASP A 411 35.06 -2.55 -13.21
N ALA A 412 34.74 -3.23 -14.32
CA ALA A 412 35.22 -2.90 -15.66
C ALA A 412 34.38 -1.82 -16.39
N GLY A 413 33.42 -1.19 -15.71
CA GLY A 413 32.54 -0.13 -16.24
C GLY A 413 31.28 -0.65 -16.95
N GLY A 414 30.91 -1.91 -16.74
CA GLY A 414 29.71 -2.53 -17.29
C GLY A 414 28.45 -2.24 -16.48
N GLU A 415 27.32 -2.19 -17.17
CA GLU A 415 26.00 -2.05 -16.55
C GLU A 415 25.17 -3.32 -16.67
N HIS A 416 24.29 -3.57 -15.70
CA HIS A 416 23.34 -4.68 -15.70
C HIS A 416 21.93 -4.14 -15.76
N LEU A 417 21.10 -4.70 -16.63
CA LEU A 417 19.73 -4.26 -16.84
C LEU A 417 18.73 -5.41 -16.60
N LEU A 418 17.60 -5.07 -15.97
CA LEU A 418 16.41 -5.89 -15.92
C LEU A 418 15.52 -5.54 -17.11
N ALA A 419 15.23 -6.52 -17.98
CA ALA A 419 14.27 -6.40 -19.07
C ALA A 419 12.86 -6.71 -18.54
N THR A 420 12.08 -5.66 -18.26
CA THR A 420 10.70 -5.80 -17.77
C THR A 420 9.69 -6.04 -18.88
N SER A 421 10.12 -5.95 -20.13
CA SER A 421 9.30 -6.26 -21.30
C SER A 421 9.37 -7.73 -21.71
N VAL A 422 10.05 -8.59 -20.96
CA VAL A 422 10.17 -10.03 -21.24
C VAL A 422 9.96 -10.78 -19.93
N PHE A 423 8.99 -11.68 -19.89
CA PHE A 423 8.80 -12.60 -18.79
C PHE A 423 9.17 -14.03 -19.21
N ILE A 424 10.10 -14.67 -18.49
CA ILE A 424 10.46 -16.07 -18.73
C ILE A 424 10.10 -16.88 -17.49
N GLY A 425 9.17 -17.83 -17.64
CA GLY A 425 8.85 -18.78 -16.56
C GLY A 425 10.03 -19.70 -16.27
N HIS A 426 10.28 -20.01 -15.01
CA HIS A 426 11.35 -20.92 -14.57
C HIS A 426 10.77 -21.96 -13.61
N GLN A 427 10.77 -23.21 -14.05
CA GLN A 427 10.07 -24.32 -13.39
C GLN A 427 10.89 -24.95 -12.26
N GLY A 428 12.21 -25.08 -12.38
CA GLY A 428 13.03 -25.76 -11.37
C GLY A 428 13.39 -24.93 -10.14
N GLY A 429 12.99 -23.65 -10.08
CA GLY A 429 13.12 -22.81 -8.89
C GLY A 429 12.35 -23.36 -7.67
N THR A 430 11.23 -24.05 -7.90
CA THR A 430 10.31 -24.59 -6.87
C THR A 430 10.87 -25.80 -6.10
N SER A 431 12.00 -26.35 -6.54
CA SER A 431 12.74 -27.38 -5.83
C SER A 431 13.45 -26.80 -4.59
N PHE A 432 12.70 -26.48 -3.54
CA PHE A 432 13.20 -26.53 -2.17
C PHE A 432 13.23 -28.00 -1.76
N GLY A 433 14.39 -28.53 -1.33
CA GLY A 433 14.38 -29.93 -0.92
C GLY A 433 15.58 -30.42 -0.14
N SER A 434 16.80 -30.26 -0.67
CA SER A 434 17.97 -30.84 0.02
C SER A 434 18.69 -29.82 0.89
N GLU A 435 19.07 -30.27 2.08
CA GLU A 435 20.02 -29.58 2.95
C GLU A 435 21.31 -29.20 2.20
N GLU A 436 21.73 -30.04 1.24
CA GLU A 436 22.85 -29.77 0.35
C GLU A 436 22.67 -28.50 -0.50
N LYS A 437 21.47 -28.23 -1.05
CA LYS A 437 21.23 -27.01 -1.83
C LYS A 437 21.37 -25.78 -0.94
N ARG A 438 20.77 -25.79 0.25
CA ARG A 438 20.89 -24.69 1.23
C ARG A 438 22.34 -24.46 1.65
N ALA A 439 23.09 -25.54 1.92
CA ALA A 439 24.50 -25.45 2.28
C ALA A 439 25.35 -24.85 1.15
N ARG A 440 25.07 -25.19 -0.12
CA ARG A 440 25.76 -24.59 -1.27
C ARG A 440 25.46 -23.10 -1.41
N VAL A 441 24.19 -22.70 -1.30
CA VAL A 441 23.81 -21.27 -1.33
C VAL A 441 24.49 -20.50 -0.20
N ALA A 442 24.51 -21.04 1.02
CA ALA A 442 25.18 -20.40 2.16
C ALA A 442 26.70 -20.26 1.95
N ALA A 443 27.36 -21.30 1.44
CA ALA A 443 28.79 -21.27 1.14
C ALA A 443 29.13 -20.25 0.03
N ALA A 444 28.33 -20.21 -1.03
CA ALA A 444 28.45 -19.22 -2.10
C ALA A 444 28.24 -17.79 -1.57
N GLY A 445 27.22 -17.59 -0.74
CA GLY A 445 26.95 -16.29 -0.09
C GLY A 445 28.15 -15.79 0.71
N GLN A 446 28.82 -16.67 1.47
CA GLN A 446 30.04 -16.30 2.20
C GLN A 446 31.18 -15.82 1.27
N ILE A 447 31.34 -16.45 0.10
CA ILE A 447 32.32 -16.02 -0.90
C ILE A 447 31.96 -14.63 -1.44
N ILE A 448 30.68 -14.40 -1.78
CA ILE A 448 30.20 -13.11 -2.28
C ILE A 448 30.36 -12.01 -1.25
N THR A 449 29.91 -12.21 0.00
CA THR A 449 30.06 -11.22 1.07
C THR A 449 31.52 -10.90 1.35
N ALA A 450 32.42 -11.89 1.28
CA ALA A 450 33.85 -11.68 1.47
C ALA A 450 34.51 -10.89 0.32
N ARG A 451 34.10 -11.13 -0.93
CA ARG A 451 34.67 -10.47 -2.12
C ARG A 451 34.06 -9.09 -2.38
N TYR A 452 32.76 -8.94 -2.14
CA TYR A 452 31.96 -7.76 -2.47
C TYR A 452 31.14 -7.28 -1.27
N PRO A 453 31.76 -6.72 -0.21
CA PRO A 453 31.06 -6.40 1.04
C PRO A 453 29.90 -5.38 0.92
N ALA A 454 29.87 -4.60 -0.17
CA ALA A 454 28.81 -3.62 -0.42
C ALA A 454 27.56 -4.22 -1.11
N TYR A 455 27.70 -5.39 -1.74
CA TYR A 455 26.70 -5.97 -2.65
C TYR A 455 25.34 -6.17 -1.98
N ASP A 456 25.30 -6.78 -0.80
CA ASP A 456 24.04 -7.03 -0.07
C ASP A 456 23.31 -5.72 0.27
N GLY A 457 24.06 -4.65 0.56
CA GLY A 457 23.51 -3.32 0.78
C GLY A 457 22.97 -2.67 -0.49
N GLU A 458 23.57 -2.93 -1.65
CA GLU A 458 23.10 -2.46 -2.96
C GLU A 458 21.81 -3.16 -3.38
N VAL A 459 21.77 -4.49 -3.23
CA VAL A 459 20.58 -5.32 -3.48
C VAL A 459 19.41 -4.84 -2.61
N ARG A 460 19.65 -4.65 -1.31
CA ARG A 460 18.63 -4.16 -0.37
C ARG A 460 18.11 -2.78 -0.75
N LYS A 461 19.01 -1.82 -1.03
CA LYS A 461 18.63 -0.47 -1.45
C LYS A 461 17.79 -0.48 -2.74
N TRP A 462 18.16 -1.33 -3.70
CA TRP A 462 17.40 -1.47 -4.93
C TRP A 462 16.02 -2.09 -4.69
N ALA A 463 15.93 -3.13 -3.85
CA ALA A 463 14.68 -3.78 -3.48
C ALA A 463 13.73 -2.81 -2.75
N GLU A 464 14.24 -2.06 -1.77
CA GLU A 464 13.51 -1.02 -1.03
C GLU A 464 13.05 0.14 -1.92
N ALA A 465 13.91 0.58 -2.85
CA ALA A 465 13.55 1.63 -3.81
C ALA A 465 12.49 1.18 -4.84
N ALA A 466 12.41 -0.13 -5.09
CA ALA A 466 11.49 -0.77 -6.02
C ALA A 466 11.33 -0.02 -7.35
N PRO A 467 12.42 0.24 -8.11
CA PRO A 467 12.36 1.07 -9.32
C PRO A 467 11.47 0.49 -10.43
N HIS A 468 11.18 -0.81 -10.37
CA HIS A 468 10.30 -1.54 -11.28
C HIS A 468 8.87 -1.69 -10.74
N ALA A 469 8.48 -0.93 -9.71
CA ALA A 469 7.20 -1.09 -9.02
C ALA A 469 5.99 -0.98 -9.96
N VAL A 470 6.01 -0.06 -10.93
CA VAL A 470 4.90 0.09 -11.91
C VAL A 470 4.81 -1.14 -12.81
N GLN A 471 5.94 -1.59 -13.36
CA GLN A 471 6.03 -2.79 -14.18
C GLN A 471 5.54 -4.01 -13.39
N ARG A 472 6.00 -4.17 -12.14
CA ARG A 472 5.57 -5.24 -11.25
C ARG A 472 4.06 -5.21 -11.02
N THR A 473 3.47 -4.06 -10.72
CA THR A 473 2.01 -3.93 -10.58
C THR A 473 1.28 -4.42 -11.82
N VAL A 474 1.72 -4.03 -13.02
CA VAL A 474 1.06 -4.41 -14.27
C VAL A 474 1.19 -5.91 -14.56
N LEU A 475 2.38 -6.48 -14.38
CA LEU A 475 2.62 -7.91 -14.59
C LEU A 475 1.88 -8.77 -13.55
N SER A 476 1.78 -8.29 -12.30
CA SER A 476 1.00 -8.97 -11.26
C SER A 476 -0.50 -9.01 -11.55
N LEU A 477 -1.06 -8.11 -12.37
CA LEU A 477 -2.46 -8.20 -12.78
C LEU A 477 -2.68 -9.34 -13.77
N ALA A 478 -1.76 -9.54 -14.71
CA ALA A 478 -1.80 -10.68 -15.63
C ALA A 478 -1.62 -12.00 -14.89
N TRP A 479 -0.69 -12.04 -13.93
CA TRP A 479 -0.55 -13.17 -13.02
C TRP A 479 -1.86 -13.45 -12.28
N LEU A 480 -2.48 -12.40 -11.70
CA LEU A 480 -3.70 -12.53 -10.91
C LEU A 480 -4.88 -13.06 -11.72
N ASP A 481 -5.04 -12.64 -12.98
CA ASP A 481 -6.13 -13.12 -13.84
C ASP A 481 -6.06 -14.64 -14.04
N GLU A 482 -4.87 -15.15 -14.35
CA GLU A 482 -4.66 -16.55 -14.69
C GLU A 482 -4.72 -17.49 -13.47
N VAL A 483 -4.25 -17.05 -12.30
CA VAL A 483 -4.28 -17.87 -11.07
C VAL A 483 -5.60 -17.81 -10.31
N SER A 484 -6.55 -16.95 -10.73
CA SER A 484 -7.83 -16.79 -10.05
C SER A 484 -8.91 -17.66 -10.69
N ASP A 485 -9.40 -18.64 -9.95
CA ASP A 485 -10.55 -19.46 -10.39
C ASP A 485 -11.90 -18.71 -10.32
N ALA A 486 -11.93 -17.54 -9.67
CA ALA A 486 -13.12 -16.73 -9.45
C ALA A 486 -12.87 -15.27 -9.88
N PRO A 487 -13.93 -14.50 -10.19
CA PRO A 487 -13.78 -13.10 -10.56
C PRO A 487 -12.99 -12.30 -9.52
N VAL A 488 -11.94 -11.62 -9.97
CA VAL A 488 -11.05 -10.85 -9.09
C VAL A 488 -11.82 -9.68 -8.44
N PRO A 489 -11.81 -9.55 -7.10
CA PRO A 489 -12.47 -8.44 -6.43
C PRO A 489 -11.68 -7.14 -6.63
N ILE A 490 -12.38 -6.11 -7.12
CA ILE A 490 -11.87 -4.74 -7.28
C ILE A 490 -12.67 -3.80 -6.39
N PHE A 491 -12.07 -3.34 -5.30
CA PHE A 491 -12.72 -2.41 -4.38
C PHE A 491 -12.41 -0.95 -4.73
N LEU A 492 -13.43 -0.10 -4.84
CA LEU A 492 -13.25 1.36 -4.89
C LEU A 492 -13.46 1.95 -3.50
N GLY A 493 -12.39 2.45 -2.89
CA GLY A 493 -12.40 3.04 -1.55
C GLY A 493 -11.50 4.27 -1.45
N HIS A 494 -11.31 4.81 -0.25
CA HIS A 494 -10.49 6.00 -0.04
C HIS A 494 -9.32 5.78 0.92
N THR A 495 -8.36 6.71 0.96
CA THR A 495 -7.19 6.70 1.86
C THR A 495 -7.41 7.41 3.22
N LEU A 496 -8.60 7.94 3.47
CA LEU A 496 -8.86 8.90 4.56
C LEU A 496 -8.97 8.29 5.97
N GLY A 497 -8.94 6.96 6.09
CA GLY A 497 -9.18 6.24 7.35
C GLY A 497 -10.65 6.27 7.80
N GLY A 498 -10.90 5.97 9.08
CA GLY A 498 -12.27 5.93 9.64
C GLY A 498 -13.02 4.62 9.33
N GLY A 499 -14.33 4.61 9.61
CA GLY A 499 -15.16 3.40 9.60
C GLY A 499 -15.20 2.67 8.25
N ALA A 500 -15.36 3.39 7.14
CA ALA A 500 -15.38 2.79 5.79
C ALA A 500 -14.03 2.14 5.42
N ALA A 501 -12.91 2.79 5.78
CA ALA A 501 -11.58 2.21 5.54
C ALA A 501 -11.33 0.95 6.40
N LEU A 502 -11.83 0.93 7.64
CA LEU A 502 -11.74 -0.24 8.53
C LEU A 502 -12.60 -1.40 8.04
N SER A 503 -13.80 -1.15 7.51
CA SER A 503 -14.63 -2.21 6.91
C SER A 503 -13.96 -2.79 5.66
N LEU A 504 -13.48 -1.92 4.76
CA LEU A 504 -12.76 -2.36 3.57
C LEU A 504 -11.52 -3.19 3.92
N SER A 505 -10.77 -2.82 4.97
CA SER A 505 -9.62 -3.62 5.42
C SER A 505 -10.01 -5.03 5.89
N ARG A 506 -11.15 -5.17 6.57
CA ARG A 506 -11.68 -6.47 6.98
C ARG A 506 -12.14 -7.30 5.78
N GLU A 507 -12.78 -6.67 4.81
CA GLU A 507 -13.21 -7.33 3.57
C GLU A 507 -12.03 -7.83 2.74
N ILE A 508 -10.96 -7.05 2.63
CA ILE A 508 -9.72 -7.47 1.98
C ILE A 508 -9.14 -8.68 2.71
N SER A 509 -9.05 -8.63 4.05
CA SER A 509 -8.50 -9.73 4.85
C SER A 509 -9.34 -11.00 4.70
N GLY A 510 -10.67 -10.88 4.80
CA GLY A 510 -11.59 -12.01 4.64
C GLY A 510 -11.56 -12.63 3.24
N ALA A 511 -11.35 -11.83 2.17
CA ALA A 511 -11.19 -12.35 0.82
C ALA A 511 -9.91 -13.20 0.68
N LEU A 512 -8.78 -12.73 1.25
CA LEU A 512 -7.53 -13.47 1.26
C LEU A 512 -7.62 -14.75 2.10
N GLU A 513 -8.24 -14.68 3.28
CA GLU A 513 -8.50 -15.84 4.14
C GLU A 513 -9.42 -16.88 3.49
N SER A 514 -10.34 -16.42 2.63
CA SER A 514 -11.24 -17.29 1.85
C SER A 514 -10.58 -17.90 0.61
N GLY A 515 -9.28 -17.67 0.40
CA GLY A 515 -8.49 -18.29 -0.65
C GLY A 515 -8.29 -17.44 -1.92
N ALA A 516 -8.67 -16.16 -1.92
CA ALA A 516 -8.33 -15.28 -3.04
C ALA A 516 -6.80 -15.09 -3.12
N PRO A 517 -6.15 -15.30 -4.28
CA PRO A 517 -4.70 -15.14 -4.42
C PRO A 517 -4.23 -13.71 -4.13
N ALA A 518 -5.01 -12.72 -4.59
CA ALA A 518 -4.85 -11.31 -4.24
C ALA A 518 -6.16 -10.54 -4.46
N VAL A 519 -6.21 -9.32 -3.94
CA VAL A 519 -7.31 -8.37 -4.07
C VAL A 519 -6.82 -7.08 -4.71
N VAL A 520 -7.64 -6.45 -5.56
CA VAL A 520 -7.34 -5.16 -6.17
C VAL A 520 -8.12 -4.05 -5.47
N VAL A 521 -7.45 -2.93 -5.19
CA VAL A 521 -8.08 -1.75 -4.58
C VAL A 521 -7.76 -0.50 -5.39
N VAL A 522 -8.81 0.20 -5.81
CA VAL A 522 -8.74 1.53 -6.41
C VAL A 522 -9.04 2.56 -5.33
N ARG A 523 -8.02 3.31 -4.93
CA ARG A 523 -8.08 4.34 -3.90
C ARG A 523 -8.32 5.73 -4.49
N VAL A 524 -9.18 6.50 -3.84
CA VAL A 524 -9.33 7.96 -4.01
C VAL A 524 -8.90 8.72 -2.75
N GLY A 525 -8.75 10.05 -2.82
CA GLY A 525 -8.36 10.89 -1.67
C GLY A 525 -6.88 11.23 -1.56
N GLY A 526 -6.04 10.62 -2.40
CA GLY A 526 -4.58 10.84 -2.40
C GLY A 526 -4.11 12.01 -3.28
N SER A 527 -2.79 12.04 -3.54
CA SER A 527 -2.13 13.08 -4.35
C SER A 527 -2.37 12.97 -5.87
N ALA A 528 -2.97 11.87 -6.33
CA ALA A 528 -3.33 11.59 -7.72
C ALA A 528 -4.85 11.41 -7.84
N ALA A 529 -5.37 11.33 -9.07
CA ALA A 529 -6.80 11.07 -9.28
C ALA A 529 -7.20 9.70 -8.73
N TRP A 530 -6.34 8.70 -8.95
CA TRP A 530 -6.51 7.33 -8.48
C TRP A 530 -5.20 6.79 -7.95
N GLN A 531 -5.28 5.78 -7.08
CA GLN A 531 -4.17 4.93 -6.72
C GLN A 531 -4.64 3.48 -6.86
N LEU A 532 -3.83 2.64 -7.50
CA LEU A 532 -4.09 1.22 -7.67
C LEU A 532 -3.25 0.45 -6.67
N GLU A 533 -3.86 -0.51 -5.99
CA GLU A 533 -3.20 -1.43 -5.08
C GLU A 533 -3.52 -2.88 -5.45
N ILE A 534 -2.54 -3.76 -5.32
CA ILE A 534 -2.72 -5.22 -5.40
C ILE A 534 -2.19 -5.79 -4.10
N ILE A 535 -3.05 -6.46 -3.35
CA ILE A 535 -2.78 -6.96 -2.00
C ILE A 535 -2.89 -8.48 -2.06
N GLY A 536 -1.77 -9.18 -1.98
CA GLY A 536 -1.71 -10.62 -1.79
C GLY A 536 -1.24 -10.96 -0.38
N ALA A 537 -1.22 -12.25 -0.04
CA ALA A 537 -0.77 -12.71 1.30
C ALA A 537 0.69 -12.33 1.61
N THR A 538 1.56 -12.27 0.60
CA THR A 538 3.00 -12.05 0.76
C THR A 538 3.50 -10.75 0.12
N PHE A 539 2.61 -9.92 -0.47
CA PHE A 539 3.01 -8.70 -1.17
C PHE A 539 1.93 -7.63 -1.20
N HIS A 540 2.37 -6.37 -1.30
CA HIS A 540 1.49 -5.21 -1.50
C HIS A 540 2.10 -4.27 -2.53
N HIS A 541 1.52 -4.25 -3.74
CA HIS A 541 1.93 -3.33 -4.80
C HIS A 541 1.06 -2.10 -4.80
N ARG A 542 1.66 -0.93 -5.05
CA ARG A 542 0.95 0.36 -5.11
C ARG A 542 1.51 1.23 -6.22
N CYS A 543 0.63 1.86 -6.99
CA CYS A 543 1.00 2.93 -7.93
C CYS A 543 -0.08 4.01 -8.01
N ARG A 544 0.32 5.25 -8.30
CA ARG A 544 -0.57 6.40 -8.52
C ARG A 544 -0.91 6.50 -10.00
N VAL A 545 -2.16 6.80 -10.31
CA VAL A 545 -2.67 6.86 -11.68
C VAL A 545 -3.30 8.22 -11.94
N GLY A 546 -2.91 8.84 -13.05
CA GLY A 546 -3.26 10.23 -13.36
C GLY A 546 -4.71 10.43 -13.80
N ASP A 547 -5.26 9.46 -14.53
CA ASP A 547 -6.59 9.53 -15.14
C ASP A 547 -7.23 8.13 -15.27
N LEU A 548 -8.48 8.11 -15.71
CA LEU A 548 -9.28 6.90 -15.82
C LEU A 548 -8.89 6.01 -17.01
N ASP A 549 -8.37 6.60 -18.09
CA ASP A 549 -7.96 5.85 -19.30
C ASP A 549 -6.72 4.99 -19.00
N MET A 550 -5.76 5.57 -18.28
CA MET A 550 -4.61 4.83 -17.78
C MET A 550 -5.03 3.76 -16.76
N LEU A 551 -5.97 4.05 -15.86
CA LEU A 551 -6.46 3.06 -14.89
C LEU A 551 -7.10 1.86 -15.58
N GLU A 552 -7.95 2.09 -16.59
CA GLU A 552 -8.53 1.01 -17.39
C GLU A 552 -7.44 0.23 -18.15
N SER A 553 -6.45 0.93 -18.73
CA SER A 553 -5.33 0.29 -19.43
C SER A 553 -4.51 -0.61 -18.52
N LEU A 554 -4.27 -0.20 -17.27
CA LEU A 554 -3.59 -1.01 -16.26
C LEU A 554 -4.38 -2.26 -15.91
N LEU A 555 -5.70 -2.13 -15.73
CA LEU A 555 -6.60 -3.23 -15.34
C LEU A 555 -7.08 -4.11 -16.51
N ALA A 556 -6.70 -3.78 -17.74
CA ALA A 556 -7.04 -4.56 -18.92
C ALA A 556 -6.63 -6.04 -18.90
N PRO A 557 -5.52 -6.47 -18.23
CA PRO A 557 -5.20 -7.89 -18.10
C PRO A 557 -6.23 -8.71 -17.31
N LEU A 558 -7.06 -8.08 -16.46
CA LEU A 558 -8.10 -8.78 -15.71
C LEU A 558 -9.33 -8.98 -16.59
N SER A 559 -9.53 -10.21 -17.05
CA SER A 559 -10.64 -10.64 -17.89
C SER A 559 -11.92 -10.85 -17.09
N THR A 560 -11.82 -11.40 -15.87
CA THR A 560 -12.95 -11.62 -14.97
C THR A 560 -12.78 -10.87 -13.65
N ARG A 561 -13.75 -10.01 -13.33
CA ARG A 561 -13.67 -9.11 -12.17
C ARG A 561 -15.03 -8.80 -11.60
N ASN A 562 -15.08 -8.60 -10.29
CA ASN A 562 -16.23 -8.09 -9.57
C ASN A 562 -15.88 -6.74 -8.93
N VAL A 563 -16.59 -5.67 -9.31
CA VAL A 563 -16.32 -4.33 -8.80
C VAL A 563 -17.21 -4.06 -7.59
N VAL A 564 -16.60 -3.62 -6.50
CA VAL A 564 -17.30 -3.25 -5.26
C VAL A 564 -17.06 -1.77 -4.99
N TYR A 565 -18.10 -0.96 -5.12
CA TYR A 565 -18.05 0.42 -4.63
C TYR A 565 -18.17 0.41 -3.11
N SER A 566 -17.10 0.77 -2.41
CA SER A 566 -17.11 0.94 -0.95
C SER A 566 -17.36 2.39 -0.57
N CYS A 567 -16.52 3.32 -1.04
CA CYS A 567 -16.67 4.76 -0.72
C CYS A 567 -15.86 5.65 -1.68
N GLY A 568 -16.52 6.64 -2.27
CA GLY A 568 -15.89 7.60 -3.20
C GLY A 568 -15.35 8.86 -2.53
N VAL A 569 -15.48 9.01 -1.21
CA VAL A 569 -15.15 10.25 -0.49
C VAL A 569 -13.66 10.58 -0.62
N GLY A 570 -13.37 11.83 -0.99
CA GLY A 570 -12.00 12.29 -1.28
C GLY A 570 -11.62 12.23 -2.77
N ALA A 571 -12.48 11.70 -3.65
CA ALA A 571 -12.26 11.81 -5.09
C ALA A 571 -12.02 13.25 -5.52
N ARG A 572 -10.93 13.49 -6.27
CA ARG A 572 -10.54 14.82 -6.76
C ARG A 572 -11.63 15.45 -7.63
N ASN A 573 -12.31 14.60 -8.40
CA ASN A 573 -13.52 14.95 -9.13
C ASN A 573 -14.56 13.83 -8.93
N PRO A 574 -15.50 14.01 -7.99
CA PRO A 574 -16.53 13.01 -7.69
C PRO A 574 -17.41 12.63 -8.90
N ARG A 575 -17.43 13.43 -9.98
CA ARG A 575 -18.14 13.10 -11.23
C ARG A 575 -17.53 11.94 -12.00
N ASP A 576 -16.26 11.65 -11.77
CA ASP A 576 -15.54 10.60 -12.50
C ASP A 576 -15.80 9.22 -11.87
N VAL A 577 -16.30 9.17 -10.63
CA VAL A 577 -16.56 7.91 -9.90
C VAL A 577 -17.60 7.02 -10.59
N PRO A 578 -18.78 7.51 -11.03
CA PRO A 578 -19.73 6.68 -11.77
C PRO A 578 -19.16 6.09 -13.06
N ALA A 579 -18.44 6.92 -13.83
CA ALA A 579 -17.80 6.49 -15.07
C ALA A 579 -16.73 5.43 -14.79
N ALA A 580 -15.96 5.59 -13.71
CA ALA A 580 -14.99 4.60 -13.27
C ALA A 580 -15.67 3.26 -12.91
N LEU A 581 -16.72 3.28 -12.09
CA LEU A 581 -17.45 2.06 -11.74
C LEU A 581 -17.99 1.32 -12.97
N LEU A 582 -18.54 2.03 -13.95
CA LEU A 582 -19.04 1.44 -15.18
C LEU A 582 -17.93 0.87 -16.06
N ARG A 583 -16.79 1.59 -16.17
CA ARG A 583 -15.65 1.15 -16.97
C ARG A 583 -14.93 -0.05 -16.37
N LEU A 584 -14.69 0.00 -15.06
CA LEU A 584 -14.06 -1.09 -14.34
C LEU A 584 -14.94 -2.35 -14.29
N SER A 585 -16.26 -2.20 -14.40
CA SER A 585 -17.20 -3.33 -14.44
C SER A 585 -17.54 -3.79 -15.86
N HIS A 586 -16.79 -3.41 -16.91
CA HIS A 586 -17.02 -3.94 -18.26
C HIS A 586 -16.92 -5.48 -18.31
N GLY A 587 -17.78 -6.14 -19.11
CA GLY A 587 -17.82 -7.61 -19.27
C GLY A 587 -19.21 -8.20 -19.03
N SER A 588 -19.46 -8.74 -17.84
CA SER A 588 -20.70 -9.45 -17.48
C SER A 588 -21.81 -8.55 -16.93
N GLU A 589 -23.05 -9.05 -16.98
CA GLU A 589 -24.16 -8.48 -16.22
C GLU A 589 -23.98 -8.79 -14.73
N HIS A 590 -24.25 -7.81 -13.86
CA HIS A 590 -24.20 -7.92 -12.38
C HIS A 590 -22.83 -8.10 -11.71
N ASN A 591 -21.72 -7.75 -12.34
CA ASN A 591 -20.39 -7.69 -11.71
C ASN A 591 -20.08 -6.37 -10.97
N LEU A 592 -21.11 -5.74 -10.43
CA LEU A 592 -21.01 -4.50 -9.68
C LEU A 592 -21.89 -4.59 -8.43
N GLU A 593 -21.27 -4.33 -7.28
CA GLU A 593 -21.93 -4.23 -5.98
C GLU A 593 -21.73 -2.81 -5.43
N LEU A 594 -22.79 -2.25 -4.84
CA LEU A 594 -22.72 -0.92 -4.22
C LEU A 594 -22.90 -1.04 -2.71
N ARG A 595 -21.92 -0.56 -1.95
CA ARG A 595 -21.97 -0.48 -0.48
C ARG A 595 -22.14 0.98 -0.08
N LEU A 596 -23.24 1.29 0.60
CA LEU A 596 -23.59 2.66 0.97
C LEU A 596 -22.84 3.14 2.21
N HIS A 597 -21.54 3.42 2.08
CA HIS A 597 -20.80 4.17 3.12
C HIS A 597 -20.96 5.69 2.98
N ASP A 598 -21.45 6.15 1.84
CA ASP A 598 -21.71 7.55 1.53
C ASP A 598 -22.96 7.71 0.66
N PHE A 599 -23.44 8.94 0.51
CA PHE A 599 -24.60 9.27 -0.32
C PHE A 599 -24.24 9.90 -1.67
N PHE A 600 -23.05 9.64 -2.23
CA PHE A 600 -22.72 10.19 -3.53
C PHE A 600 -23.66 9.74 -4.64
N ALA A 601 -24.29 8.57 -4.55
CA ALA A 601 -25.34 8.21 -5.51
C ALA A 601 -26.53 9.18 -5.48
N VAL A 602 -26.83 9.80 -4.33
CA VAL A 602 -28.03 10.63 -4.12
C VAL A 602 -27.74 12.13 -4.36
N SER A 603 -26.58 12.61 -3.92
CA SER A 603 -26.18 14.02 -3.97
C SER A 603 -24.66 14.17 -4.04
N PRO A 604 -24.10 15.23 -4.66
CA PRO A 604 -22.67 15.53 -4.52
C PRO A 604 -22.28 15.92 -3.08
N SER A 605 -23.25 16.26 -2.22
CA SER A 605 -23.03 16.30 -0.78
C SER A 605 -23.13 14.87 -0.24
N TYR A 606 -21.98 14.21 -0.03
CA TYR A 606 -21.94 12.81 0.42
C TYR A 606 -22.55 12.60 1.82
N CYS A 607 -22.74 13.68 2.59
CA CYS A 607 -23.47 13.70 3.85
C CYS A 607 -24.90 14.25 3.74
N LEU A 608 -25.39 14.56 2.54
CA LEU A 608 -26.72 15.16 2.29
C LEU A 608 -26.96 16.51 3.00
N LEU A 609 -25.90 17.19 3.42
CA LEU A 609 -26.02 18.51 4.02
C LEU A 609 -26.18 19.58 2.94
N ASP A 610 -27.00 20.58 3.23
CA ASP A 610 -27.20 21.77 2.42
C ASP A 610 -26.03 22.78 2.59
N HIS A 611 -26.16 23.94 1.94
CA HIS A 611 -25.16 25.01 2.02
C HIS A 611 -25.01 25.64 3.42
N ASN A 612 -25.97 25.41 4.32
CA ASN A 612 -25.93 25.85 5.72
C ASN A 612 -25.43 24.75 6.66
N GLY A 613 -25.09 23.56 6.14
CA GLY A 613 -24.68 22.43 6.97
C GLY A 613 -25.83 21.70 7.66
N ARG A 614 -27.07 21.90 7.19
CA ARG A 614 -28.28 21.23 7.71
C ARG A 614 -28.68 20.06 6.80
N TYR A 615 -29.27 19.02 7.36
CA TYR A 615 -29.85 17.91 6.60
C TYR A 615 -31.31 18.21 6.24
N PRO A 616 -31.66 18.50 4.95
CA PRO A 616 -33.02 18.83 4.55
C PRO A 616 -33.84 17.59 4.14
N GLY A 617 -33.31 16.38 4.29
CA GLY A 617 -33.83 15.17 3.65
C GLY A 617 -33.17 14.90 2.29
N VAL A 618 -33.78 14.02 1.48
CA VAL A 618 -33.33 13.77 0.11
C VAL A 618 -33.62 15.00 -0.76
N PRO A 619 -32.60 15.60 -1.40
CA PRO A 619 -32.82 16.82 -2.18
C PRO A 619 -33.81 16.63 -3.34
N ASP A 620 -34.64 17.64 -3.63
CA ASP A 620 -35.44 17.66 -4.86
C ASP A 620 -34.53 17.59 -6.09
N GLY A 621 -34.88 16.73 -7.05
CA GLY A 621 -34.15 16.58 -8.31
C GLY A 621 -34.04 17.88 -9.10
N ALA A 622 -35.03 18.79 -9.02
CA ALA A 622 -34.97 20.08 -9.71
C ALA A 622 -34.04 21.10 -9.02
N ALA A 623 -33.73 20.90 -7.74
CA ALA A 623 -32.90 21.84 -6.99
C ALA A 623 -31.43 21.82 -7.45
N PRO A 624 -30.77 23.00 -7.54
CA PRO A 624 -29.36 23.07 -7.88
C PRO A 624 -28.50 22.43 -6.79
N CYS A 625 -27.47 21.71 -7.21
CA CYS A 625 -26.42 21.23 -6.32
C CYS A 625 -25.63 22.43 -5.79
N ALA A 626 -25.32 22.47 -4.50
CA ALA A 626 -24.52 23.56 -3.95
C ALA A 626 -23.11 23.53 -4.55
N LYS A 627 -22.61 24.71 -4.97
CA LYS A 627 -21.28 24.87 -5.60
C LYS A 627 -20.12 24.42 -4.71
N SER A 628 -20.31 24.42 -3.38
CA SER A 628 -19.35 23.91 -2.39
C SER A 628 -19.13 22.40 -2.47
N HIS A 629 -20.06 21.65 -3.05
CA HIS A 629 -20.00 20.19 -3.17
C HIS A 629 -19.60 19.72 -4.57
N LEU A 630 -19.40 20.65 -5.51
CA LEU A 630 -18.97 20.36 -6.86
C LEU A 630 -17.58 20.97 -7.11
N PRO A 631 -16.66 20.24 -7.74
CA PRO A 631 -15.40 20.82 -8.19
C PRO A 631 -15.71 21.85 -9.29
N THR A 632 -15.84 23.11 -8.92
CA THR A 632 -16.15 24.18 -9.88
C THR A 632 -14.93 24.43 -10.75
N ALA A 633 -15.04 24.13 -12.04
CA ALA A 633 -14.23 24.77 -13.08
C ALA A 633 -14.95 26.08 -13.47
N ALA A 634 -14.19 27.15 -13.67
CA ALA A 634 -14.76 28.42 -14.12
C ALA A 634 -15.51 28.22 -15.44
N GLY A 635 -16.81 28.56 -15.48
CA GLY A 635 -17.63 28.50 -16.69
C GLY A 635 -18.52 27.27 -16.88
N GLN A 636 -18.55 26.30 -15.96
CA GLN A 636 -19.53 25.20 -16.02
C GLN A 636 -20.91 25.64 -15.51
N ALA A 637 -21.98 25.23 -16.21
CA ALA A 637 -23.36 25.48 -15.82
C ALA A 637 -23.68 24.85 -14.43
N GLU A 638 -24.62 25.47 -13.70
CA GLU A 638 -25.14 24.91 -12.45
C GLU A 638 -25.78 23.53 -12.73
N MET A 639 -25.39 22.55 -11.94
CA MET A 639 -25.84 21.18 -12.08
C MET A 639 -26.96 20.92 -11.06
N THR A 640 -28.04 20.30 -11.51
CA THR A 640 -29.16 19.89 -10.63
C THR A 640 -28.92 18.51 -10.02
N HIS A 641 -29.63 18.19 -8.93
CA HIS A 641 -29.58 16.85 -8.35
C HIS A 641 -30.10 15.77 -9.31
N ARG A 642 -31.05 16.10 -10.20
CA ARG A 642 -31.51 15.19 -11.28
C ARG A 642 -30.37 14.86 -12.23
N GLN A 643 -29.60 15.86 -12.67
CA GLN A 643 -28.43 15.63 -13.53
C GLN A 643 -27.33 14.85 -12.81
N TRP A 644 -27.12 15.09 -11.51
CA TRP A 644 -26.21 14.28 -10.70
C TRP A 644 -26.62 12.82 -10.67
N ARG A 645 -27.89 12.57 -10.33
CA ARG A 645 -28.45 11.22 -10.26
C ARG A 645 -28.41 10.52 -11.60
N ALA A 646 -28.61 11.24 -12.70
CA ALA A 646 -28.46 10.68 -14.05
C ALA A 646 -27.05 10.12 -14.34
N LEU A 647 -25.99 10.63 -13.69
CA LEU A 647 -24.65 10.03 -13.80
C LEU A 647 -24.57 8.68 -13.08
N TRP A 648 -25.30 8.53 -11.97
CA TRP A 648 -25.32 7.33 -11.13
C TRP A 648 -26.39 6.32 -11.53
N THR A 649 -27.44 6.72 -12.26
CA THR A 649 -28.52 5.83 -12.70
C THR A 649 -27.99 4.58 -13.41
N PRO A 650 -27.04 4.65 -14.37
CA PRO A 650 -26.53 3.44 -15.02
C PRO A 650 -25.73 2.54 -14.06
N VAL A 651 -25.05 3.13 -13.07
CA VAL A 651 -24.33 2.39 -12.01
C VAL A 651 -25.33 1.63 -11.15
N ILE A 652 -26.38 2.33 -10.71
CA ILE A 652 -27.47 1.76 -9.93
C ILE A 652 -28.14 0.66 -10.72
N GLU A 653 -28.51 0.86 -11.99
CA GLU A 653 -29.15 -0.15 -12.84
C GLU A 653 -28.28 -1.40 -13.03
N LYS A 654 -26.98 -1.22 -13.28
CA LYS A 654 -26.03 -2.32 -13.47
C LYS A 654 -25.77 -3.11 -12.19
N ALA A 655 -25.81 -2.48 -11.01
CA ALA A 655 -25.52 -3.14 -9.75
C ALA A 655 -26.42 -4.37 -9.54
N GLY A 656 -25.81 -5.52 -9.24
CA GLY A 656 -26.52 -6.75 -8.90
C GLY A 656 -27.19 -6.65 -7.53
N GLU A 657 -26.49 -6.05 -6.58
CA GLU A 657 -26.97 -5.81 -5.21
C GLU A 657 -26.51 -4.43 -4.72
N VAL A 658 -27.32 -3.83 -3.86
CA VAL A 658 -26.95 -2.64 -3.08
C VAL A 658 -27.03 -2.96 -1.60
N ILE A 659 -25.91 -2.84 -0.89
CA ILE A 659 -25.83 -3.05 0.55
C ILE A 659 -25.97 -1.71 1.27
N ALA A 660 -27.03 -1.58 2.05
CA ALA A 660 -27.24 -0.49 2.99
C ALA A 660 -26.93 -0.95 4.42
N TYR A 661 -26.21 -0.14 5.19
CA TYR A 661 -25.81 -0.50 6.57
C TYR A 661 -26.83 -0.10 7.64
N SER A 662 -27.96 0.51 7.25
CA SER A 662 -29.08 0.90 8.11
C SER A 662 -30.37 0.98 7.29
N ALA A 663 -31.51 0.90 7.98
CA ALA A 663 -32.81 1.06 7.35
C ALA A 663 -32.98 2.48 6.77
N SER A 664 -32.44 3.49 7.46
CA SER A 664 -32.43 4.88 7.04
C SER A 664 -31.62 5.08 5.75
N SER A 665 -30.45 4.46 5.63
CA SER A 665 -29.67 4.57 4.38
C SER A 665 -30.37 3.92 3.19
N ALA A 666 -31.03 2.78 3.42
CA ALA A 666 -31.86 2.13 2.41
C ALA A 666 -33.06 3.01 2.00
N ALA A 667 -33.75 3.63 2.97
CA ALA A 667 -34.87 4.52 2.70
C ALA A 667 -34.46 5.76 1.89
N VAL A 668 -33.34 6.38 2.25
CA VAL A 668 -32.75 7.52 1.52
C VAL A 668 -32.42 7.14 0.07
N LEU A 669 -31.83 5.96 -0.16
CA LEU A 669 -31.57 5.50 -1.52
C LEU A 669 -32.87 5.23 -2.28
N SER A 670 -33.84 4.53 -1.68
CA SER A 670 -35.12 4.19 -2.31
C SER A 670 -35.95 5.42 -2.68
N GLU A 671 -35.90 6.48 -1.87
CA GLU A 671 -36.54 7.76 -2.20
C GLU A 671 -35.90 8.41 -3.43
N ALA A 672 -34.57 8.36 -3.55
CA ALA A 672 -33.85 8.89 -4.70
C ALA A 672 -33.97 8.00 -5.96
N TYR A 673 -34.05 6.68 -5.77
CA TYR A 673 -34.09 5.64 -6.80
C TYR A 673 -35.11 4.55 -6.44
N PRO A 674 -36.40 4.74 -6.71
CA PRO A 674 -37.42 3.74 -6.41
C PRO A 674 -37.13 2.36 -7.00
N ASN A 675 -36.52 2.31 -8.19
CA ASN A 675 -36.14 1.08 -8.89
C ASN A 675 -34.98 0.32 -8.21
N ALA A 676 -34.22 0.95 -7.31
CA ALA A 676 -33.14 0.29 -6.57
C ALA A 676 -33.65 -0.51 -5.37
N THR A 677 -34.88 -0.24 -4.91
CA THR A 677 -35.48 -0.86 -3.71
C THR A 677 -35.43 -2.39 -3.77
N ALA A 678 -35.79 -2.98 -4.90
CA ALA A 678 -35.88 -4.44 -5.07
C ALA A 678 -34.54 -5.18 -4.93
N LYS A 679 -33.41 -4.47 -5.08
CA LYS A 679 -32.05 -5.01 -4.94
C LYS A 679 -31.27 -4.42 -3.77
N THR A 680 -31.93 -3.61 -2.95
CA THR A 680 -31.29 -3.03 -1.76
C THR A 680 -31.51 -3.94 -0.58
N ARG A 681 -30.42 -4.42 0.01
CA ARG A 681 -30.43 -5.24 1.22
C ARG A 681 -29.86 -4.44 2.38
N VAL A 682 -30.57 -4.45 3.51
CA VAL A 682 -30.04 -3.91 4.77
C VAL A 682 -29.18 -4.99 5.41
N PHE A 683 -27.87 -4.75 5.45
CA PHE A 683 -26.89 -5.64 6.07
C PHE A 683 -25.93 -4.79 6.92
N PRO A 684 -26.24 -4.57 8.21
CA PRO A 684 -25.42 -3.77 9.10
C PRO A 684 -24.02 -4.38 9.28
N HIS A 685 -23.01 -3.54 9.54
CA HIS A 685 -21.65 -4.02 9.82
C HIS A 685 -21.59 -4.84 11.11
N ASP A 686 -20.69 -5.83 11.12
CA ASP A 686 -20.30 -6.49 12.34
C ASP A 686 -19.53 -5.54 13.26
N LEU A 687 -19.87 -5.63 14.54
CA LEU A 687 -19.13 -4.93 15.57
C LEU A 687 -17.74 -5.58 15.72
N PRO A 688 -16.68 -4.77 15.93
CA PRO A 688 -15.36 -5.29 16.24
C PRO A 688 -15.37 -6.12 17.54
N ASP A 689 -14.44 -7.08 17.67
CA ASP A 689 -14.31 -7.87 18.91
C ASP A 689 -13.73 -7.05 20.07
N ASP A 690 -13.04 -5.93 19.79
CA ASP A 690 -12.36 -5.05 20.73
C ASP A 690 -13.24 -3.90 21.26
N LEU A 691 -14.53 -4.16 21.50
CA LEU A 691 -15.43 -3.15 22.07
C LEU A 691 -14.97 -2.69 23.47
N PRO A 692 -15.22 -1.41 23.83
CA PRO A 692 -14.82 -0.90 25.13
C PRO A 692 -15.59 -1.57 26.28
N GLY A 693 -14.91 -1.73 27.41
CA GLY A 693 -15.50 -2.27 28.63
C GLY A 693 -16.50 -1.32 29.30
N PRO A 694 -17.33 -1.83 30.23
CA PRO A 694 -18.32 -1.03 30.94
C PRO A 694 -17.66 0.06 31.81
N VAL A 695 -18.33 1.21 31.90
CA VAL A 695 -17.92 2.36 32.71
C VAL A 695 -19.00 2.64 33.75
N ALA A 696 -18.57 2.95 34.99
CA ALA A 696 -19.51 3.27 36.06
C ALA A 696 -20.28 4.56 35.75
N ALA A 697 -21.59 4.55 36.01
CA ALA A 697 -22.44 5.73 35.86
C ALA A 697 -22.13 6.83 36.89
N GLY A 698 -22.58 8.07 36.63
CA GLY A 698 -22.52 9.19 37.58
C GLY A 698 -21.37 10.17 37.40
N GLY A 699 -20.64 10.12 36.28
CA GLY A 699 -19.61 11.12 35.93
C GLY A 699 -20.19 12.51 35.67
N SER A 700 -19.38 13.56 35.86
CA SER A 700 -19.80 14.97 35.73
C SER A 700 -19.58 15.60 34.35
N ALA A 701 -18.96 14.86 33.42
CA ALA A 701 -18.59 15.36 32.09
C ALA A 701 -19.46 14.78 30.97
N LEU A 702 -19.70 15.61 29.96
CA LEU A 702 -20.25 15.22 28.67
C LEU A 702 -19.14 14.72 27.75
N GLY A 703 -19.20 13.45 27.36
CA GLY A 703 -18.33 12.86 26.35
C GLY A 703 -18.87 13.08 24.95
N VAL A 704 -17.99 13.38 24.00
CA VAL A 704 -18.30 13.37 22.56
C VAL A 704 -17.29 12.45 21.89
N LEU A 705 -17.75 11.39 21.24
CA LEU A 705 -16.87 10.34 20.71
C LEU A 705 -16.64 10.48 19.20
N GLY A 706 -15.39 10.39 18.77
CA GLY A 706 -15.01 10.27 17.35
C GLY A 706 -14.25 11.47 16.79
N ALA A 707 -13.95 11.41 15.48
CA ALA A 707 -13.35 12.51 14.72
C ALA A 707 -14.43 13.51 14.27
N ILE A 708 -14.53 14.64 14.98
CA ILE A 708 -15.60 15.62 14.87
C ILE A 708 -15.26 16.70 13.81
N ASN A 709 -16.00 16.69 12.72
CA ASN A 709 -16.02 17.74 11.71
C ASN A 709 -17.40 18.42 11.66
N GLN A 710 -17.64 19.30 10.68
CA GLN A 710 -18.93 19.97 10.51
C GLN A 710 -20.11 18.98 10.47
N ALA A 711 -20.02 17.93 9.63
CA ALA A 711 -21.08 16.94 9.49
C ALA A 711 -21.30 16.11 10.76
N LYS A 712 -20.23 15.90 11.54
CA LYS A 712 -20.30 15.23 12.85
C LYS A 712 -20.60 16.18 14.02
N GLY A 713 -21.17 17.36 13.74
CA GLY A 713 -21.70 18.25 14.78
C GLY A 713 -20.71 19.18 15.45
N ALA A 714 -19.60 19.53 14.79
CA ALA A 714 -18.65 20.50 15.36
C ALA A 714 -19.33 21.83 15.75
N ASP A 715 -20.22 22.37 14.91
CA ASP A 715 -20.98 23.59 15.22
C ASP A 715 -21.89 23.40 16.46
N VAL A 716 -22.61 22.27 16.54
CA VAL A 716 -23.45 21.90 17.69
C VAL A 716 -22.67 21.93 19.00
N ILE A 717 -21.48 21.31 19.00
CA ILE A 717 -20.62 21.26 20.19
C ILE A 717 -20.11 22.64 20.59
N ILE A 718 -19.72 23.47 19.62
CA ILE A 718 -19.24 24.84 19.90
C ILE A 718 -20.37 25.71 20.44
N ASP A 719 -21.57 25.60 19.89
CA ASP A 719 -22.73 26.38 20.34
C ASP A 719 -23.19 25.92 21.72
N LEU A 720 -23.21 24.61 21.99
CA LEU A 720 -23.45 24.06 23.32
C LEU A 720 -22.41 24.54 24.35
N ALA A 721 -21.12 24.48 24.01
CA ALA A 721 -20.05 24.99 24.89
C ALA A 721 -20.23 26.48 25.22
N ARG A 722 -20.68 27.28 24.26
CA ARG A 722 -20.97 28.71 24.45
C ARG A 722 -22.20 28.90 25.35
N HIS A 723 -23.26 28.15 25.10
CA HIS A 723 -24.49 28.18 25.87
C HIS A 723 -24.24 27.83 27.35
N LEU A 724 -23.57 26.71 27.63
CA LEU A 724 -23.24 26.28 28.99
C LEU A 724 -22.43 27.33 29.76
N ARG A 725 -21.49 27.98 29.08
CA ARG A 725 -20.69 29.09 29.65
C ARG A 725 -21.56 30.29 29.99
N HIS A 726 -22.51 30.66 29.14
CA HIS A 726 -23.44 31.75 29.41
C HIS A 726 -24.36 31.45 30.60
N GLN A 727 -24.76 30.19 30.78
CA GLN A 727 -25.58 29.75 31.91
C GLN A 727 -24.77 29.51 33.21
N GLY A 728 -23.44 29.63 33.17
CA GLY A 728 -22.58 29.35 34.33
C GLY A 728 -22.56 27.87 34.73
N SER A 729 -22.91 26.95 33.81
CA SER A 729 -22.94 25.52 34.08
C SER A 729 -21.54 24.97 34.37
N PRO A 730 -21.36 24.12 35.40
CA PRO A 730 -20.08 23.50 35.71
C PRO A 730 -19.73 22.34 34.75
N MET A 731 -20.65 21.93 33.88
CA MET A 731 -20.47 20.78 32.99
C MET A 731 -19.34 21.03 31.97
N ARG A 732 -18.46 20.04 31.84
CA ARG A 732 -17.36 20.06 30.87
C ARG A 732 -17.69 19.17 29.67
N ILE A 733 -17.19 19.58 28.50
CA ILE A 733 -17.29 18.80 27.27
C ILE A 733 -15.92 18.21 26.99
N VAL A 734 -15.87 16.90 26.76
CA VAL A 734 -14.66 16.16 26.45
C VAL A 734 -14.85 15.45 25.12
N VAL A 735 -14.20 15.97 24.08
CA VAL A 735 -14.13 15.28 22.79
C VAL A 735 -13.07 14.20 22.89
N VAL A 736 -13.51 12.94 22.94
CA VAL A 736 -12.69 11.74 22.85
C VAL A 736 -12.47 11.44 21.38
N GLY A 737 -11.35 11.93 20.85
CA GLY A 737 -11.06 11.96 19.42
C GLY A 737 -10.52 13.31 18.96
N ASP A 738 -10.50 13.50 17.65
CA ASP A 738 -10.02 14.73 17.01
C ASP A 738 -11.18 15.70 16.77
N LEU A 739 -10.90 17.00 16.88
CA LEU A 739 -11.80 18.07 16.46
C LEU A 739 -11.19 18.76 15.24
N ASP A 740 -12.00 19.05 14.21
CA ASP A 740 -11.51 19.72 13.02
C ASP A 740 -10.77 21.02 13.40
N PRO A 741 -9.55 21.27 12.87
CA PRO A 741 -8.71 22.39 13.29
C PRO A 741 -9.33 23.79 13.14
N ASN A 742 -10.38 23.93 12.34
CA ASN A 742 -11.12 25.19 12.21
C ASN A 742 -11.99 25.51 13.44
N TYR A 743 -12.25 24.51 14.29
CA TYR A 743 -13.05 24.62 15.49
C TYR A 743 -12.15 24.62 16.73
N ARG A 744 -12.59 25.33 17.79
CA ARG A 744 -11.84 25.40 19.05
C ARG A 744 -12.77 25.36 20.24
N LEU A 745 -12.52 24.39 21.10
CA LEU A 745 -13.07 24.35 22.45
C LEU A 745 -12.15 25.13 23.40
N SER A 746 -12.71 26.13 24.07
CA SER A 746 -11.98 26.86 25.11
C SER A 746 -12.10 26.13 26.45
N PRO A 747 -11.11 26.24 27.35
CA PRO A 747 -11.23 25.71 28.72
C PRO A 747 -12.55 26.13 29.38
N PRO A 748 -13.17 25.26 30.21
CA PRO A 748 -12.65 23.98 30.71
C PRO A 748 -12.83 22.76 29.77
N HIS A 749 -13.43 22.94 28.59
CA HIS A 749 -13.65 21.87 27.61
C HIS A 749 -12.32 21.36 27.01
N ARG A 750 -12.26 20.08 26.63
CA ARG A 750 -11.02 19.41 26.18
C ARG A 750 -11.23 18.56 24.93
N VAL A 751 -10.16 18.38 24.18
CA VAL A 751 -10.03 17.43 23.07
C VAL A 751 -8.88 16.49 23.43
N THR A 752 -9.11 15.17 23.41
CA THR A 752 -8.08 14.19 23.78
C THR A 752 -7.11 13.90 22.64
N GLY A 753 -7.55 14.11 21.41
CA GLY A 753 -6.90 13.60 20.19
C GLY A 753 -7.32 12.17 19.90
N ARG A 754 -6.79 11.63 18.79
CA ARG A 754 -6.99 10.26 18.34
C ARG A 754 -6.87 9.22 19.47
N TYR A 755 -7.77 8.25 19.45
CA TYR A 755 -7.85 7.13 20.40
C TYR A 755 -7.89 5.80 19.66
N GLU A 756 -7.53 4.72 20.36
CA GLU A 756 -7.86 3.35 19.97
C GLU A 756 -9.14 2.90 20.67
N ARG A 757 -9.93 2.01 20.05
CA ARG A 757 -11.25 1.60 20.55
C ARG A 757 -11.19 1.00 21.96
N SER A 758 -10.15 0.22 22.22
CA SER A 758 -9.85 -0.36 23.54
C SER A 758 -9.55 0.69 24.63
N GLU A 759 -9.29 1.95 24.28
CA GLU A 759 -9.01 3.03 25.23
C GLU A 759 -10.24 3.83 25.64
N ILE A 760 -11.38 3.68 24.95
CA ILE A 760 -12.56 4.54 25.14
C ILE A 760 -13.05 4.50 26.59
N ASP A 761 -13.12 3.32 27.20
CA ASP A 761 -13.59 3.14 28.59
C ASP A 761 -12.61 3.77 29.60
N ARG A 762 -11.31 3.64 29.38
CA ARG A 762 -10.26 4.28 30.19
C ARG A 762 -10.29 5.79 30.04
N LEU A 763 -10.48 6.30 28.83
CA LEU A 763 -10.61 7.73 28.57
C LEU A 763 -11.88 8.29 29.22
N ALA A 764 -12.99 7.56 29.17
CA ALA A 764 -14.21 7.90 29.89
C ALA A 764 -13.97 8.02 31.40
N ARG A 765 -13.34 7.03 32.03
CA ARG A 765 -13.00 7.08 33.46
C ARG A 765 -12.04 8.22 33.80
N LYS A 766 -10.96 8.37 33.03
CA LYS A 766 -9.96 9.45 33.22
C LYS A 766 -10.60 10.83 33.11
N HIS A 767 -11.57 10.96 32.22
CA HIS A 767 -12.25 12.21 31.96
C HIS A 767 -13.63 12.32 32.62
N ASP A 768 -13.91 11.48 33.62
CA ASP A 768 -15.14 11.54 34.42
C ASP A 768 -16.41 11.70 33.56
N ILE A 769 -16.45 10.99 32.43
CA ILE A 769 -17.55 11.06 31.46
C ILE A 769 -18.72 10.27 32.04
N GLY A 770 -19.86 10.95 32.22
CA GLY A 770 -21.09 10.35 32.73
C GLY A 770 -22.13 10.05 31.66
N LEU A 771 -22.03 10.69 30.50
CA LEU A 771 -22.90 10.44 29.34
C LEU A 771 -22.17 10.77 28.03
N TRP A 772 -22.66 10.19 26.93
CA TRP A 772 -22.16 10.45 25.59
C TRP A 772 -23.16 11.25 24.76
N LEU A 773 -22.66 12.17 23.96
CA LEU A 773 -23.39 12.80 22.85
C LEU A 773 -22.73 12.40 21.53
N ILE A 774 -23.53 11.90 20.60
CA ILE A 774 -23.16 11.73 19.18
C ILE A 774 -23.86 12.84 18.39
N PRO A 775 -23.18 13.98 18.13
CA PRO A 775 -23.84 15.19 17.65
C PRO A 775 -23.96 15.25 16.12
N SER A 776 -23.88 14.11 15.44
CA SER A 776 -23.92 14.05 13.97
C SER A 776 -25.21 14.66 13.42
N VAL A 777 -25.05 15.66 12.55
CA VAL A 777 -26.15 16.45 11.95
C VAL A 777 -26.58 15.94 10.57
N TRP A 778 -26.06 14.78 10.19
CA TRP A 778 -26.39 14.06 8.97
C TRP A 778 -26.80 12.64 9.31
N PRO A 779 -27.60 11.96 8.47
CA PRO A 779 -27.94 10.57 8.70
C PRO A 779 -26.68 9.70 8.49
N GLU A 780 -25.99 9.27 9.55
CA GLU A 780 -24.85 8.37 9.37
C GLU A 780 -25.32 7.04 8.80
N THR A 781 -24.47 6.40 8.00
CA THR A 781 -24.82 5.16 7.32
C THR A 781 -24.81 3.93 8.24
N PHE A 782 -23.95 3.93 9.27
CA PHE A 782 -23.88 2.88 10.30
C PHE A 782 -23.58 3.39 11.73
N SER A 783 -22.79 4.46 11.87
CA SER A 783 -22.29 5.04 13.13
C SER A 783 -21.59 4.05 14.08
N PHE A 784 -20.30 3.78 13.83
CA PHE A 784 -19.45 3.04 14.77
C PHE A 784 -19.35 3.74 16.13
N ALA A 785 -19.21 5.07 16.15
CA ALA A 785 -19.07 5.84 17.39
C ALA A 785 -20.29 5.70 18.31
N THR A 786 -21.52 5.64 17.77
CA THR A 786 -22.70 5.40 18.60
C THR A 786 -22.63 4.04 19.28
N ARG A 787 -22.26 2.98 18.55
CA ARG A 787 -22.20 1.62 19.09
C ARG A 787 -21.05 1.44 20.09
N GLU A 788 -19.91 2.05 19.81
CA GLU A 788 -18.76 2.13 20.74
C GLU A 788 -19.16 2.85 22.04
N ALA A 789 -19.87 3.98 21.95
CA ALA A 789 -20.37 4.69 23.12
C ALA A 789 -21.40 3.86 23.91
N LEU A 790 -22.33 3.19 23.22
CA LEU A 790 -23.34 2.33 23.83
C LEU A 790 -22.71 1.15 24.59
N ALA A 791 -21.63 0.56 24.05
CA ALA A 791 -20.90 -0.54 24.69
C ALA A 791 -20.31 -0.18 26.06
N THR A 792 -20.04 1.10 26.32
CA THR A 792 -19.58 1.55 27.66
C THR A 792 -20.65 1.42 28.75
N GLY A 793 -21.92 1.22 28.38
CA GLY A 793 -23.05 1.17 29.31
C GLY A 793 -23.52 2.54 29.83
N LEU A 794 -22.84 3.64 29.47
CA LEU A 794 -23.28 5.00 29.80
C LEU A 794 -24.46 5.44 28.92
N PRO A 795 -25.31 6.39 29.37
CA PRO A 795 -26.34 6.99 28.52
C PRO A 795 -25.74 7.61 27.26
N VAL A 796 -26.37 7.39 26.10
CA VAL A 796 -25.93 7.92 24.80
C VAL A 796 -27.06 8.70 24.14
N LEU A 797 -26.85 10.00 23.97
CA LEU A 797 -27.76 10.91 23.26
C LEU A 797 -27.37 11.01 21.78
N THR A 798 -28.36 10.87 20.89
CA THR A 798 -28.21 11.08 19.45
C THR A 798 -29.38 11.91 18.92
N PHE A 799 -29.22 12.58 17.78
CA PHE A 799 -30.35 13.18 17.06
C PHE A 799 -31.14 12.11 16.30
N GLU A 800 -32.44 12.35 16.05
CA GLU A 800 -33.34 11.48 15.27
C GLU A 800 -32.99 11.44 13.76
N LEU A 801 -31.76 11.04 13.46
CA LEU A 801 -31.17 11.00 12.13
C LEU A 801 -30.41 9.67 11.96
N GLY A 802 -30.57 9.03 10.80
CA GLY A 802 -29.67 7.96 10.33
C GLY A 802 -29.53 6.74 11.25
N ALA A 803 -28.45 6.02 11.01
CA ALA A 803 -28.08 4.83 11.76
C ALA A 803 -27.75 5.11 13.24
N GLN A 804 -27.32 6.34 13.57
CA GLN A 804 -27.07 6.71 14.96
C GLN A 804 -28.35 6.71 15.79
N ALA A 805 -29.50 7.12 15.22
CA ALA A 805 -30.79 7.05 15.89
C ALA A 805 -31.30 5.61 16.01
N GLU A 806 -31.13 4.80 14.95
CA GLU A 806 -31.50 3.38 14.96
C GLU A 806 -30.72 2.61 16.03
N ALA A 807 -29.41 2.82 16.12
CA ALA A 807 -28.56 2.17 17.11
C ALA A 807 -28.93 2.59 18.53
N ALA A 808 -29.19 3.88 18.77
CA ALA A 808 -29.62 4.37 20.08
C ALA A 808 -31.01 3.83 20.46
N THR A 809 -31.97 3.79 19.51
CA THR A 809 -33.32 3.24 19.74
C THR A 809 -33.27 1.75 20.12
N ALA A 810 -32.34 1.00 19.53
CA ALA A 810 -32.22 -0.44 19.77
C ALA A 810 -31.52 -0.79 21.11
N ALA A 811 -30.94 0.18 21.81
CA ALA A 811 -30.13 -0.06 23.01
C ALA A 811 -30.81 0.51 24.27
N PRO A 812 -30.71 -0.18 25.43
CA PRO A 812 -31.39 0.24 26.65
C PRO A 812 -30.86 1.56 27.23
N ASN A 813 -29.61 1.90 26.94
CA ASN A 813 -28.93 3.13 27.35
C ASN A 813 -28.85 4.18 26.22
N GLY A 814 -29.61 4.01 25.13
CA GLY A 814 -29.67 4.98 24.05
C GLY A 814 -30.90 5.89 24.16
N HIS A 815 -30.70 7.16 23.81
CA HIS A 815 -31.72 8.21 23.89
C HIS A 815 -31.71 9.05 22.61
N VAL A 816 -32.85 9.11 21.94
CA VAL A 816 -33.00 9.84 20.67
C VAL A 816 -33.70 11.18 20.92
N LEU A 817 -33.02 12.25 20.53
CA LEU A 817 -33.51 13.63 20.62
C LEU A 817 -34.37 13.96 19.40
N LYS A 818 -35.62 14.35 19.67
CA LYS A 818 -36.57 14.84 18.65
C LYS A 818 -36.34 16.29 18.25
N SER A 819 -35.60 17.05 19.07
CA SER A 819 -35.25 18.44 18.76
C SER A 819 -34.25 18.48 17.58
N PRO A 820 -34.34 19.51 16.73
CA PRO A 820 -33.40 19.65 15.63
C PRO A 820 -31.98 19.95 16.16
N PRO A 821 -30.92 19.56 15.43
CA PRO A 821 -29.55 19.72 15.92
C PRO A 821 -29.10 21.16 16.22
N ASP A 822 -29.77 22.17 15.65
CA ASP A 822 -29.48 23.58 15.87
C ASP A 822 -30.22 24.20 17.07
N ASP A 823 -31.11 23.45 17.73
CA ASP A 823 -31.74 23.87 18.99
C ASP A 823 -30.83 23.57 20.19
N THR A 824 -29.88 24.46 20.42
CA THR A 824 -28.90 24.34 21.50
C THR A 824 -29.55 24.35 22.90
N ALA A 825 -30.68 25.06 23.07
CA ALA A 825 -31.34 25.16 24.36
C ALA A 825 -32.03 23.84 24.72
N ALA A 826 -32.78 23.27 23.77
CA ALA A 826 -33.41 21.95 23.95
C ALA A 826 -32.35 20.85 24.16
N LEU A 827 -31.21 20.92 23.46
CA LEU A 827 -30.10 19.98 23.67
C LEU A 827 -29.53 20.08 25.10
N ALA A 828 -29.31 21.29 25.61
CA ALA A 828 -28.82 21.49 26.97
C ALA A 828 -29.80 20.94 28.02
N GLU A 829 -31.09 21.20 27.85
CA GLU A 829 -32.15 20.68 28.73
C GLU A 829 -32.19 19.14 28.73
N ALA A 830 -32.10 18.52 27.55
CA ALA A 830 -32.09 17.06 27.44
C ALA A 830 -30.85 16.42 28.09
N ILE A 831 -29.68 17.07 27.99
CA ILE A 831 -28.46 16.64 28.66
C ILE A 831 -28.64 16.70 30.18
N GLU A 832 -29.17 17.81 30.71
CA GLU A 832 -29.41 17.97 32.15
C GLU A 832 -30.44 16.95 32.67
N ALA A 833 -31.51 16.71 31.92
CA ALA A 833 -32.51 15.70 32.25
C ALA A 833 -31.91 14.28 32.28
N CYS A 834 -31.05 13.95 31.32
CA CYS A 834 -30.36 12.65 31.26
C CYS A 834 -29.40 12.45 32.43
N ILE A 835 -28.68 13.50 32.86
CA ILE A 835 -27.83 13.47 34.06
C ILE A 835 -28.66 13.29 35.33
N ALA A 836 -29.78 14.01 35.44
CA ALA A 836 -30.64 13.98 36.62
C ALA A 836 -31.41 12.65 36.77
N ASN A 837 -31.79 12.03 35.65
CA ASN A 837 -32.47 10.74 35.64
C ASN A 837 -32.13 9.95 34.36
N PRO A 838 -31.12 9.07 34.43
CA PRO A 838 -30.66 8.27 33.29
C PRO A 838 -31.77 7.43 32.63
N GLU A 839 -32.83 7.08 33.37
CA GLU A 839 -33.95 6.25 32.88
C GLU A 839 -35.08 7.06 32.20
N ARG A 840 -35.06 8.41 32.23
CA ARG A 840 -36.22 9.25 31.82
C ARG A 840 -36.02 10.16 30.60
N ALA A 841 -34.88 10.15 29.91
CA ALA A 841 -34.58 11.13 28.85
C ALA A 841 -35.41 11.00 27.54
N THR A 842 -36.49 10.20 27.50
CA THR A 842 -37.26 9.86 26.29
C THR A 842 -38.68 10.45 26.20
N SER A 843 -39.11 11.30 27.15
CA SER A 843 -40.43 11.95 27.09
C SER A 843 -40.43 13.21 26.23
#